data_AF-A0A395JK41-F1
#
_entry.id   AF-A0A395JK41-F1
#
_cell.length_a   1.000
_cell.length_b   1.000
_cell.length_c   1.000
_cell.angle_alpha   90.00
_cell.angle_beta   90.00
_cell.angle_gamma   90.00
#
_symmetry.space_group_name_H-M   'P 1'
#
loop_
_entity.id
_entity.type
_entity.pdbx_description
1 polymer ?
#
loop_
_entity_poly.entity_id
_entity_poly.type
_entity_poly.pdbx_seq_one_letter_code
_entity_poly.pdbx_strand_id
1 'polypeptide(L)'
;MHKNVVFRLVVMTAVLFLVFTLRLYTVSPPSVDPEHAFNSDQAFSRLVRLLDDEAPHPVDSVSNDAVRERLLTEIRALGFSPIVRDDFHCSEGRQAMRCAQVQNILFWVGEAGPNAVMIASHYDSVPAGPGAGDDGAGVAASLEIASLLKGRALARPVLVLITDGEEIGLVGAASFVAKDPVAKLVSAVVSMEARGVSGPVAMFQTSTPNGRDIAAMQSDIKTASTNSLAADVYQRMPNGTDVTQFLKLGIDANNFAIGGSPEFYHTPRDNLAMLDQRSFFHMGVSALNTVEALLAQSGDEPEQQWIYADVLGLSIISLPQVVGMPLIIFGGLMALAVFVVKGAGSPVRALAFPFLAILLGVSFAVAASFSVDAMRPESHYAAAHPWALRATQHAAALLGALLAFMLIGRSIAVWRLLASSWFCLALLGGVLSFFFPGAAILFVPALLTMTVAALLVLINKQRLASILSVLAALLFSLLVVPTSALAEMMLFPEYAAPFTVFLVFCFLLFVPHVLPADGYQEKRAWGVSAAGGSIVLLLVTVATLVPAYSPDAPRGLSIIQAAENGSDDAKFVAFTDDLLPAAMLAVTPFERGSVAGFDDEAYVAPAPSFATEGVEVRIESDEIVADERLLVLKVTAPDSDIITGRVKPKAVIVNSMTLNGIASADAGTSRFSCHGRQCRSFTLSLSVSRHETDVSLQVNGFRYGLGNEGQRLLQARPDSVLPRSWGDLRVVSNTVELR
;
A
#
# COMPACT_ATOMS: atom_id res chain seq x y z
N MET A 1 10.28 45.78 -20.08
CA MET A 1 9.34 44.75 -19.60
C MET A 1 9.66 43.31 -20.07
N HIS A 2 10.14 43.08 -21.30
CA HIS A 2 10.36 41.71 -21.81
C HIS A 2 11.51 40.90 -21.15
N LYS A 3 12.60 41.57 -20.68
CA LYS A 3 13.69 40.91 -19.92
C LYS A 3 13.20 40.18 -18.66
N ASN A 4 12.05 40.57 -18.10
CA ASN A 4 11.50 39.99 -16.87
C ASN A 4 10.63 38.74 -17.11
N VAL A 5 10.23 38.43 -18.36
CA VAL A 5 9.36 37.26 -18.63
C VAL A 5 10.16 35.96 -18.54
N VAL A 6 11.31 35.89 -19.20
CA VAL A 6 12.20 34.71 -19.16
C VAL A 6 12.63 34.41 -17.72
N PHE A 7 13.03 35.44 -16.97
CA PHE A 7 13.38 35.30 -15.56
C PHE A 7 12.22 34.75 -14.72
N ARG A 8 11.01 35.32 -14.83
CA ARG A 8 9.82 34.84 -14.12
C ARG A 8 9.44 33.40 -14.48
N LEU A 9 9.57 33.04 -15.76
CA LEU A 9 9.32 31.67 -16.23
C LEU A 9 10.32 30.67 -15.61
N VAL A 10 11.62 31.01 -15.61
CA VAL A 10 12.66 30.20 -14.97
C VAL A 10 12.39 30.05 -13.47
N VAL A 11 12.08 31.13 -12.76
CA VAL A 11 11.78 31.09 -11.32
C VAL A 11 10.55 30.22 -11.04
N MET A 12 9.46 30.38 -11.80
CA MET A 12 8.25 29.58 -11.64
C MET A 12 8.54 28.08 -11.85
N THR A 13 9.23 27.73 -12.93
CA THR A 13 9.59 26.33 -13.21
C THR A 13 10.52 25.75 -12.13
N ALA A 14 11.49 26.53 -11.64
CA ALA A 14 12.39 26.11 -10.57
C ALA A 14 11.65 25.90 -9.24
N VAL A 15 10.69 26.76 -8.91
CA VAL A 15 9.84 26.60 -7.71
C VAL A 15 8.98 25.35 -7.83
N LEU A 16 8.31 25.12 -8.96
CA LEU A 16 7.51 23.91 -9.18
C LEU A 16 8.36 22.64 -9.09
N PHE A 17 9.55 22.65 -9.70
CA PHE A 17 10.52 21.56 -9.59
C PHE A 17 10.89 21.30 -8.13
N LEU A 18 11.23 22.34 -7.36
CA LEU A 18 11.65 22.21 -5.98
C LEU A 18 10.52 21.68 -5.09
N VAL A 19 9.31 22.25 -5.20
CA VAL A 19 8.13 21.86 -4.41
C VAL A 19 7.79 20.39 -4.63
N PHE A 20 7.74 19.92 -5.89
CA PHE A 20 7.40 18.53 -6.18
C PHE A 20 8.55 17.57 -5.85
N THR A 21 9.81 17.98 -5.99
CA THR A 21 10.96 17.12 -5.67
C THR A 21 11.11 16.95 -4.15
N LEU A 22 10.80 17.98 -3.37
CA LEU A 22 10.85 17.99 -1.90
C LEU A 22 9.51 17.63 -1.23
N ARG A 23 8.50 17.19 -1.99
CA ARG A 23 7.14 16.98 -1.45
C ARG A 23 7.02 15.93 -0.34
N LEU A 24 7.95 14.97 -0.24
CA LEU A 24 7.92 14.00 0.86
C LEU A 24 8.06 14.67 2.25
N TYR A 25 8.66 15.86 2.32
CA TYR A 25 8.72 16.63 3.57
C TYR A 25 7.36 17.19 3.99
N THR A 26 6.40 17.35 3.07
CA THR A 26 5.05 17.84 3.42
C THR A 26 4.27 16.79 4.22
N VAL A 27 4.60 15.51 4.03
CA VAL A 27 3.95 14.38 4.69
C VAL A 27 4.83 13.79 5.81
N SER A 28 5.83 14.50 6.33
CA SER A 28 6.61 13.96 7.47
C SER A 28 5.74 13.78 8.72
N PRO A 29 6.00 12.75 9.56
CA PRO A 29 5.26 12.56 10.82
C PRO A 29 5.48 13.75 11.78
N PRO A 30 4.60 13.97 12.76
CA PRO A 30 4.82 14.95 13.84
C PRO A 30 6.09 14.61 14.65
N SER A 31 6.54 15.53 15.50
CA SER A 31 7.56 15.18 16.52
C SER A 31 6.87 14.46 17.67
N VAL A 32 7.59 13.60 18.38
CA VAL A 32 7.07 12.99 19.61
C VAL A 32 6.82 14.09 20.64
N ASP A 33 5.61 14.13 21.18
CA ASP A 33 5.26 15.02 22.30
C ASP A 33 5.24 14.21 23.61
N PRO A 34 6.22 14.41 24.51
CA PRO A 34 6.29 13.69 25.79
C PRO A 34 5.16 14.06 26.76
N GLU A 35 4.47 15.18 26.55
CA GLU A 35 3.38 15.64 27.43
C GLU A 35 1.99 15.21 26.93
N HIS A 36 1.91 14.60 25.73
CA HIS A 36 0.67 14.11 25.17
C HIS A 36 0.11 12.92 25.98
N ALA A 37 -1.22 12.74 25.98
CA ALA A 37 -1.87 11.69 26.76
C ALA A 37 -1.42 10.28 26.36
N PHE A 38 -1.15 10.05 25.07
CA PHE A 38 -0.54 8.83 24.57
C PHE A 38 0.94 8.75 24.96
N ASN A 39 1.29 7.85 25.88
CA ASN A 39 2.67 7.69 26.33
C ASN A 39 3.48 6.80 25.38
N SER A 40 4.18 7.44 24.44
CA SER A 40 5.02 6.75 23.44
C SER A 40 6.09 5.87 24.07
N ASP A 41 6.78 6.36 25.11
CA ASP A 41 7.88 5.62 25.75
C ASP A 41 7.38 4.36 26.46
N GLN A 42 6.22 4.46 27.13
CA GLN A 42 5.60 3.32 27.79
C GLN A 42 5.07 2.29 26.79
N ALA A 43 4.41 2.75 25.72
CA ALA A 43 3.96 1.89 24.64
C ALA A 43 5.14 1.18 23.96
N PHE A 44 6.21 1.90 23.62
CA PHE A 44 7.41 1.32 23.03
C PHE A 44 8.10 0.34 24.00
N SER A 45 8.12 0.64 25.29
CA SER A 45 8.63 -0.30 26.31
C SER A 45 7.83 -1.60 26.37
N ARG A 46 6.50 -1.57 26.12
CA ARG A 46 5.69 -2.78 25.98
C ARG A 46 6.11 -3.54 24.72
N LEU A 47 6.26 -2.85 23.58
CA LEU A 47 6.72 -3.46 22.34
C LEU A 47 8.04 -4.22 22.51
N VAL A 48 9.03 -3.60 23.17
CA VAL A 48 10.32 -4.24 23.48
C VAL A 48 10.13 -5.54 24.28
N ARG A 49 9.23 -5.56 25.27
CA ARG A 49 8.94 -6.79 26.04
C ARG A 49 8.17 -7.83 25.26
N LEU A 50 7.30 -7.42 24.34
CA LEU A 50 6.53 -8.34 23.50
C LEU A 50 7.42 -9.06 22.50
N LEU A 51 8.34 -8.34 21.86
CA LEU A 51 9.24 -8.90 20.86
C LEU A 51 10.47 -9.58 21.48
N ASP A 52 10.93 -9.13 22.65
CA ASP A 52 12.02 -9.74 23.45
C ASP A 52 13.30 -10.02 22.64
N ASP A 53 13.37 -11.20 22.01
CA ASP A 53 14.49 -11.67 21.19
C ASP A 53 14.40 -11.26 19.70
N GLU A 54 13.34 -10.57 19.30
CA GLU A 54 13.05 -10.19 17.90
C GLU A 54 13.11 -11.41 16.95
N ALA A 55 12.68 -12.58 17.44
CA ALA A 55 12.51 -13.75 16.61
C ALA A 55 11.23 -13.63 15.76
N PRO A 56 11.26 -14.00 14.45
CA PRO A 56 10.04 -14.15 13.68
C PRO A 56 9.04 -15.09 14.35
N HIS A 57 7.77 -14.72 14.32
CA HIS A 57 6.69 -15.40 15.02
C HIS A 57 5.45 -15.62 14.12
N PRO A 58 5.61 -16.37 13.02
CA PRO A 58 4.49 -16.74 12.15
C PRO A 58 3.45 -17.57 12.88
N VAL A 59 2.19 -17.47 12.43
CA VAL A 59 1.03 -18.16 13.01
C VAL A 59 1.29 -19.63 13.33
N ASP A 60 0.84 -20.05 14.51
CA ASP A 60 0.99 -21.41 15.05
C ASP A 60 2.45 -21.96 15.06
N SER A 61 3.42 -21.06 15.24
CA SER A 61 4.81 -21.40 15.57
C SER A 61 5.08 -21.36 17.08
N VAL A 62 6.22 -21.92 17.49
CA VAL A 62 6.67 -21.83 18.90
C VAL A 62 6.96 -20.39 19.31
N SER A 63 7.50 -19.57 18.41
CA SER A 63 7.76 -18.15 18.67
C SER A 63 6.45 -17.35 18.81
N ASN A 64 5.44 -17.68 18.00
CA ASN A 64 4.10 -17.10 18.11
C ASN A 64 3.43 -17.44 19.46
N ASP A 65 3.57 -18.67 19.95
CA ASP A 65 3.15 -19.03 21.32
C ASP A 65 3.86 -18.17 22.38
N ALA A 66 5.17 -17.94 22.23
CA ALA A 66 5.94 -17.15 23.18
C ALA A 66 5.49 -15.68 23.20
N VAL A 67 5.27 -15.08 22.03
CA VAL A 67 4.70 -13.73 21.91
C VAL A 67 3.31 -13.65 22.52
N ARG A 68 2.44 -14.63 22.24
CA ARG A 68 1.09 -14.72 22.84
C ARG A 68 1.17 -14.76 24.36
N GLU A 69 2.04 -15.58 24.96
CA GLU A 69 2.17 -15.64 26.42
C GLU A 69 2.68 -14.33 27.03
N ARG A 70 3.63 -13.65 26.38
CA ARG A 70 4.08 -12.31 26.79
C ARG A 70 2.94 -11.28 26.67
N LEU A 71 2.18 -11.33 25.59
CA LEU A 71 1.01 -10.48 25.36
C LEU A 71 -0.08 -10.69 26.41
N LEU A 72 -0.44 -11.94 26.70
CA LEU A 72 -1.39 -12.28 27.77
C LEU A 72 -0.90 -11.79 29.15
N THR A 73 0.41 -11.85 29.39
CA THR A 73 1.02 -11.33 30.62
C THR A 73 0.91 -9.81 30.71
N GLU A 74 1.21 -9.09 29.63
CA GLU A 74 1.06 -7.63 29.57
C GLU A 74 -0.41 -7.20 29.76
N ILE A 75 -1.36 -7.86 29.10
CA ILE A 75 -2.80 -7.56 29.24
C ILE A 75 -3.26 -7.75 30.70
N ARG A 76 -2.83 -8.84 31.35
CA ARG A 76 -3.15 -9.10 32.78
C ARG A 76 -2.45 -8.10 33.69
N ALA A 77 -1.21 -7.70 33.40
CA ALA A 77 -0.49 -6.69 34.17
C ALA A 77 -1.16 -5.30 34.08
N LEU A 78 -1.77 -4.99 32.93
CA LEU A 78 -2.66 -3.82 32.77
C LEU A 78 -3.99 -3.97 33.52
N GLY A 79 -4.28 -5.14 34.08
CA GLY A 79 -5.47 -5.44 34.87
C GLY A 79 -6.72 -5.69 34.03
N PHE A 80 -6.55 -6.20 32.80
CA PHE A 80 -7.62 -6.72 31.95
C PHE A 80 -7.68 -8.25 32.00
N SER A 81 -8.80 -8.81 31.56
CA SER A 81 -9.03 -10.26 31.49
C SER A 81 -9.05 -10.70 30.02
N PRO A 82 -7.94 -11.22 29.48
CA PRO A 82 -7.90 -11.67 28.09
C PRO A 82 -8.71 -12.94 27.86
N ILE A 83 -9.35 -13.01 26.71
CA ILE A 83 -10.08 -14.15 26.17
C ILE A 83 -9.32 -14.62 24.93
N VAL A 84 -8.90 -15.88 24.90
CA VAL A 84 -8.30 -16.49 23.72
C VAL A 84 -9.37 -17.28 22.97
N ARG A 85 -9.45 -17.07 21.66
CA ARG A 85 -10.31 -17.82 20.74
C ARG A 85 -9.43 -18.67 19.85
N ASP A 86 -9.46 -19.96 20.13
CA ASP A 86 -8.66 -20.97 19.46
C ASP A 86 -9.49 -21.65 18.38
N ASP A 87 -9.11 -21.49 17.12
CA ASP A 87 -9.91 -21.99 16.01
C ASP A 87 -9.05 -22.39 14.81
N PHE A 88 -9.40 -23.51 14.18
CA PHE A 88 -8.89 -23.83 12.85
C PHE A 88 -9.80 -23.15 11.83
N HIS A 89 -9.24 -22.29 10.99
CA HIS A 89 -10.00 -21.59 9.96
C HIS A 89 -9.23 -21.44 8.66
N CYS A 90 -9.99 -21.14 7.61
CA CYS A 90 -9.44 -20.85 6.29
C CYS A 90 -10.01 -19.53 5.78
N SER A 91 -9.16 -18.72 5.18
CA SER A 91 -9.53 -17.57 4.37
C SER A 91 -9.33 -17.87 2.90
N GLU A 92 -9.95 -17.07 2.04
CA GLU A 92 -9.89 -17.27 0.59
C GLU A 92 -9.20 -16.11 -0.12
N GLY A 93 -8.49 -16.43 -1.19
CA GLY A 93 -7.98 -15.44 -2.13
C GLY A 93 -7.67 -16.06 -3.50
N ARG A 94 -8.20 -15.48 -4.59
CA ARG A 94 -7.91 -15.83 -6.00
C ARG A 94 -7.66 -17.33 -6.25
N GLN A 95 -8.71 -18.16 -6.10
CA GLN A 95 -8.67 -19.63 -6.31
C GLN A 95 -7.71 -20.40 -5.41
N ALA A 96 -7.31 -19.82 -4.27
CA ALA A 96 -6.51 -20.46 -3.25
C ALA A 96 -7.17 -20.30 -1.87
N MET A 97 -7.22 -21.41 -1.14
CA MET A 97 -7.61 -21.44 0.26
C MET A 97 -6.37 -21.36 1.16
N ARG A 98 -6.39 -20.52 2.19
CA ARG A 98 -5.28 -20.37 3.13
C ARG A 98 -5.77 -20.68 4.54
N CYS A 99 -5.20 -21.69 5.18
CA CYS A 99 -5.66 -22.19 6.46
C CYS A 99 -4.56 -22.15 7.51
N ALA A 100 -4.94 -21.96 8.76
CA ALA A 100 -4.09 -22.12 9.93
C ALA A 100 -4.93 -22.38 11.18
N GLN A 101 -4.27 -22.85 12.23
CA GLN A 101 -4.77 -22.69 13.58
C GLN A 101 -4.49 -21.26 14.02
N VAL A 102 -5.52 -20.50 14.39
CA VAL A 102 -5.40 -19.11 14.84
C VAL A 102 -5.86 -18.98 16.29
N GLN A 103 -5.15 -18.14 17.06
CA GLN A 103 -5.46 -17.90 18.47
C GLN A 103 -5.67 -16.40 18.73
N ASN A 104 -6.79 -15.87 18.26
CA ASN A 104 -7.16 -14.46 18.47
C ASN A 104 -7.30 -14.14 19.96
N ILE A 105 -6.88 -12.95 20.35
CA ILE A 105 -6.96 -12.46 21.74
C ILE A 105 -7.91 -11.28 21.80
N LEU A 106 -8.85 -11.32 22.74
CA LEU A 106 -9.84 -10.27 22.94
C LEU A 106 -9.94 -9.86 24.40
N PHE A 107 -10.16 -8.59 24.67
CA PHE A 107 -10.56 -8.13 26.00
C PHE A 107 -11.38 -6.84 25.93
N TRP A 108 -12.20 -6.63 26.97
CA TRP A 108 -13.05 -5.46 27.09
C TRP A 108 -12.39 -4.41 27.96
N VAL A 109 -12.51 -3.15 27.54
CA VAL A 109 -12.20 -1.98 28.38
C VAL A 109 -13.53 -1.44 28.89
N GLY A 110 -13.79 -1.65 30.18
CA GLY A 110 -15.10 -1.37 30.79
C GLY A 110 -16.07 -2.54 30.66
N GLU A 111 -17.37 -2.25 30.66
CA GLU A 111 -18.41 -3.28 30.53
C GLU A 111 -18.61 -3.70 29.07
N ALA A 112 -18.72 -5.01 28.84
CA ALA A 112 -19.05 -5.56 27.53
C ALA A 112 -20.48 -5.22 27.13
N GLY A 113 -20.71 -4.93 25.85
CA GLY A 113 -22.04 -4.60 25.36
C GLY A 113 -22.10 -4.37 23.85
N PRO A 114 -23.30 -4.14 23.31
CA PRO A 114 -23.49 -3.83 21.90
C PRO A 114 -22.95 -2.46 21.52
N ASN A 115 -22.86 -2.20 20.21
CA ASN A 115 -22.37 -0.96 19.62
C ASN A 115 -20.93 -0.60 20.03
N ALA A 116 -20.10 -1.62 20.26
CA ALA A 116 -18.72 -1.49 20.68
C ALA A 116 -17.85 -0.81 19.61
N VAL A 117 -16.90 0.00 20.07
CA VAL A 117 -15.77 0.46 19.25
C VAL A 117 -14.65 -0.56 19.41
N MET A 118 -14.25 -1.19 18.31
CA MET A 118 -13.16 -2.16 18.29
C MET A 118 -11.84 -1.47 17.96
N ILE A 119 -10.80 -1.79 18.72
CA ILE A 119 -9.40 -1.47 18.39
C ILE A 119 -8.78 -2.75 17.88
N ALA A 120 -8.20 -2.73 16.68
CA ALA A 120 -7.67 -3.90 16.00
C ALA A 120 -6.19 -3.76 15.61
N SER A 121 -5.47 -4.87 15.70
CA SER A 121 -4.04 -5.07 15.36
C SER A 121 -3.78 -6.57 15.24
N HIS A 122 -2.66 -7.02 14.67
CA HIS A 122 -2.29 -8.45 14.62
C HIS A 122 -0.96 -8.74 15.31
N TYR A 123 -0.79 -9.94 15.88
CA TYR A 123 0.43 -10.31 16.63
C TYR A 123 1.31 -11.36 15.94
N ASP A 124 0.85 -12.00 14.86
CA ASP A 124 1.72 -12.81 14.01
C ASP A 124 2.64 -11.93 13.17
N SER A 125 3.78 -12.49 12.74
CA SER A 125 4.68 -11.85 11.77
C SER A 125 4.94 -12.77 10.60
N VAL A 126 5.44 -12.21 9.50
CA VAL A 126 6.04 -13.04 8.46
C VAL A 126 7.25 -13.85 8.97
N PRO A 127 7.56 -15.00 8.35
CA PRO A 127 8.73 -15.80 8.72
C PRO A 127 10.09 -15.11 8.53
N ALA A 128 10.16 -14.08 7.68
CA ALA A 128 11.41 -13.36 7.43
C ALA A 128 11.79 -12.35 8.53
N GLY A 129 10.87 -11.89 9.37
CA GLY A 129 11.13 -10.74 10.24
C GLY A 129 10.31 -10.71 11.53
N PRO A 130 10.73 -9.89 12.51
CA PRO A 130 10.07 -9.80 13.80
C PRO A 130 8.82 -8.92 13.84
N GLY A 131 8.54 -8.14 12.80
CA GLY A 131 7.28 -7.38 12.72
C GLY A 131 7.17 -6.26 13.75
N ALA A 132 8.26 -5.50 14.00
CA ALA A 132 8.18 -4.39 14.96
C ALA A 132 7.28 -3.25 14.49
N GLY A 133 7.33 -2.92 13.20
CA GLY A 133 6.34 -2.12 12.52
C GLY A 133 5.06 -2.92 12.25
N ASP A 134 5.17 -4.10 11.63
CA ASP A 134 4.05 -4.93 11.15
C ASP A 134 3.80 -6.21 11.98
N ASP A 135 2.88 -6.24 12.94
CA ASP A 135 2.13 -5.12 13.52
C ASP A 135 2.37 -5.00 15.03
N GLY A 136 3.60 -5.25 15.48
CA GLY A 136 4.00 -5.03 16.87
C GLY A 136 3.71 -3.60 17.34
N ALA A 137 3.90 -2.61 16.46
CA ALA A 137 3.56 -1.22 16.70
C ALA A 137 2.06 -1.04 17.00
N GLY A 138 1.16 -1.59 16.17
CA GLY A 138 -0.28 -1.55 16.39
C GLY A 138 -0.69 -2.27 17.68
N VAL A 139 -0.10 -3.43 17.99
CA VAL A 139 -0.36 -4.14 19.26
C VAL A 139 0.02 -3.28 20.47
N ALA A 140 1.21 -2.68 20.46
CA ALA A 140 1.68 -1.84 21.55
C ALA A 140 0.82 -0.58 21.73
N ALA A 141 0.39 0.03 20.62
CA ALA A 141 -0.53 1.16 20.63
C ALA A 141 -1.92 0.76 21.16
N SER A 142 -2.47 -0.38 20.74
CA SER A 142 -3.72 -0.95 21.26
C SER A 142 -3.71 -1.10 22.78
N LEU A 143 -2.62 -1.64 23.34
CA LEU A 143 -2.46 -1.83 24.79
C LEU A 143 -2.36 -0.50 25.54
N GLU A 144 -1.67 0.50 24.98
CA GLU A 144 -1.57 1.82 25.59
C GLU A 144 -2.91 2.56 25.57
N ILE A 145 -3.64 2.54 24.45
CA ILE A 145 -4.99 3.13 24.36
C ILE A 145 -5.93 2.47 25.37
N ALA A 146 -5.91 1.14 25.47
CA ALA A 146 -6.70 0.43 26.46
C ALA A 146 -6.36 0.87 27.90
N SER A 147 -5.06 0.98 28.21
CA SER A 147 -4.58 1.46 29.51
C SER A 147 -5.10 2.86 29.84
N LEU A 148 -5.11 3.78 28.86
CA LEU A 148 -5.58 5.15 29.03
C LEU A 148 -7.10 5.25 29.25
N LEU A 149 -7.86 4.38 28.57
CA LEU A 149 -9.32 4.34 28.68
C LEU A 149 -9.81 3.61 29.94
N LYS A 150 -8.94 2.85 30.62
CA LYS A 150 -9.28 2.09 31.82
C LYS A 150 -9.85 2.99 32.93
N GLY A 151 -11.01 2.60 33.45
CA GLY A 151 -11.65 3.29 34.58
C GLY A 151 -12.35 4.60 34.21
N ARG A 152 -12.31 5.02 32.94
CA ARG A 152 -13.12 6.14 32.43
C ARG A 152 -14.58 5.69 32.27
N ALA A 153 -15.51 6.64 32.40
CA ALA A 153 -16.90 6.43 32.03
C ALA A 153 -17.01 6.53 30.49
N LEU A 154 -17.10 5.37 29.82
CA LEU A 154 -17.19 5.28 28.36
C LEU A 154 -18.66 5.28 27.92
N ALA A 155 -19.01 6.07 26.90
CA ALA A 155 -20.37 6.10 26.37
C ALA A 155 -20.73 4.86 25.54
N ARG A 156 -19.71 4.17 25.00
CA ARG A 156 -19.84 2.90 24.28
C ARG A 156 -18.80 1.90 24.80
N PRO A 157 -19.09 0.59 24.78
CA PRO A 157 -18.09 -0.43 25.09
C PRO A 157 -16.87 -0.34 24.15
N VAL A 158 -15.69 -0.68 24.67
CA VAL A 158 -14.48 -0.80 23.85
C VAL A 158 -14.01 -2.25 23.90
N LEU A 159 -13.83 -2.82 22.71
CA LEU A 159 -13.25 -4.15 22.52
C LEU A 159 -11.85 -3.97 21.93
N VAL A 160 -10.84 -4.60 22.53
CA VAL A 160 -9.56 -4.77 21.87
C VAL A 160 -9.52 -6.16 21.28
N LEU A 161 -9.27 -6.27 19.98
CA LEU A 161 -9.09 -7.51 19.24
C LEU A 161 -7.67 -7.52 18.68
N ILE A 162 -6.87 -8.51 19.10
CA ILE A 162 -5.54 -8.76 18.55
C ILE A 162 -5.60 -10.09 17.82
N THR A 163 -5.52 -10.05 16.50
CA THR A 163 -5.70 -11.20 15.61
C THR A 163 -4.41 -11.99 15.39
N ASP A 164 -4.58 -13.22 14.92
CA ASP A 164 -3.51 -14.13 14.54
C ASP A 164 -3.70 -14.58 13.08
N GLY A 165 -2.61 -14.81 12.35
CA GLY A 165 -2.66 -15.25 10.95
C GLY A 165 -3.15 -14.19 9.96
N GLU A 166 -2.89 -12.90 10.22
CA GLU A 166 -3.07 -11.82 9.24
C GLU A 166 -2.16 -12.08 8.02
N GLU A 167 -0.88 -12.36 8.29
CA GLU A 167 0.21 -12.32 7.30
C GLU A 167 0.11 -13.42 6.24
N ILE A 168 -0.57 -14.51 6.60
CA ILE A 168 -0.83 -15.60 5.68
C ILE A 168 -2.10 -15.38 4.87
N GLY A 169 -2.96 -14.43 5.25
CA GLY A 169 -4.18 -14.07 4.51
C GLY A 169 -5.41 -13.78 5.37
N LEU A 170 -5.30 -13.08 6.49
CA LEU A 170 -6.44 -12.58 7.28
C LEU A 170 -7.26 -13.69 7.96
N VAL A 171 -6.62 -14.82 8.30
CA VAL A 171 -7.31 -16.02 8.80
C VAL A 171 -7.97 -15.75 10.16
N GLY A 172 -7.29 -15.01 11.04
CA GLY A 172 -7.80 -14.61 12.35
C GLY A 172 -9.04 -13.74 12.24
N ALA A 173 -9.00 -12.66 11.45
CA ALA A 173 -10.18 -11.81 11.26
C ALA A 173 -11.32 -12.52 10.54
N ALA A 174 -11.03 -13.40 9.57
CA ALA A 174 -12.04 -14.22 8.92
C ALA A 174 -12.74 -15.15 9.93
N SER A 175 -11.99 -15.78 10.83
CA SER A 175 -12.54 -16.61 11.91
C SER A 175 -13.41 -15.79 12.87
N PHE A 176 -12.93 -14.60 13.29
CA PHE A 176 -13.68 -13.71 14.17
C PHE A 176 -15.05 -13.34 13.59
N VAL A 177 -15.07 -12.87 12.33
CA VAL A 177 -16.30 -12.47 11.63
C VAL A 177 -17.25 -13.66 11.43
N ALA A 178 -16.72 -14.84 11.11
CA ALA A 178 -17.53 -16.01 10.80
C ALA A 178 -18.09 -16.72 12.05
N LYS A 179 -17.32 -16.78 13.15
CA LYS A 179 -17.61 -17.69 14.27
C LYS A 179 -17.76 -17.00 15.63
N ASP A 180 -17.13 -15.86 15.88
CA ASP A 180 -17.20 -15.24 17.21
C ASP A 180 -18.50 -14.44 17.39
N PRO A 181 -19.36 -14.77 18.39
CA PRO A 181 -20.57 -14.00 18.65
C PRO A 181 -20.29 -12.54 19.03
N VAL A 182 -19.09 -12.20 19.52
CA VAL A 182 -18.67 -10.84 19.85
C VAL A 182 -18.61 -9.95 18.60
N ALA A 183 -18.36 -10.51 17.41
CA ALA A 183 -18.34 -9.74 16.16
C ALA A 183 -19.64 -8.97 15.91
N LYS A 184 -20.78 -9.52 16.35
CA LYS A 184 -22.12 -8.88 16.22
C LYS A 184 -22.32 -7.70 17.17
N LEU A 185 -21.44 -7.50 18.14
CA LEU A 185 -21.50 -6.40 19.10
C LEU A 185 -20.72 -5.17 18.62
N VAL A 186 -19.86 -5.32 17.62
CA VAL A 186 -19.02 -4.24 17.10
C VAL A 186 -19.82 -3.39 16.11
N SER A 187 -19.70 -2.06 16.20
CA SER A 187 -20.27 -1.15 15.21
C SER A 187 -19.27 -0.17 14.60
N ALA A 188 -18.04 -0.13 15.11
CA ALA A 188 -16.94 0.63 14.52
C ALA A 188 -15.60 -0.07 14.78
N VAL A 189 -14.62 0.07 13.88
CA VAL A 189 -13.25 -0.41 14.06
C VAL A 189 -12.21 0.67 13.77
N VAL A 190 -11.21 0.77 14.65
CA VAL A 190 -9.96 1.50 14.42
C VAL A 190 -8.84 0.47 14.35
N SER A 191 -8.25 0.30 13.16
CA SER A 191 -7.19 -0.67 12.90
C SER A 191 -5.87 0.01 12.66
N MET A 192 -4.79 -0.61 13.15
CA MET A 192 -3.41 -0.21 12.91
C MET A 192 -2.71 -1.32 12.14
N GLU A 193 -1.83 -0.91 11.23
CA GLU A 193 -1.11 -1.76 10.28
C GLU A 193 0.25 -1.10 9.97
N ALA A 194 1.13 -1.82 9.26
CA ALA A 194 2.31 -1.19 8.68
C ALA A 194 2.60 -1.67 7.27
N ARG A 195 3.24 -0.82 6.49
CA ARG A 195 3.88 -1.16 5.21
C ARG A 195 5.32 -0.65 5.17
N GLY A 196 5.92 -0.51 6.34
CA GLY A 196 7.20 0.13 6.54
C GLY A 196 7.37 0.55 7.99
N VAL A 197 8.53 1.11 8.30
CA VAL A 197 8.98 1.36 9.68
C VAL A 197 9.16 2.85 9.98
N SER A 198 8.93 3.73 9.00
CA SER A 198 9.10 5.18 9.17
C SER A 198 8.08 5.99 8.36
N GLY A 199 8.16 7.32 8.41
CA GLY A 199 7.31 8.21 7.62
C GLY A 199 5.92 8.49 8.22
N PRO A 200 5.01 9.14 7.47
CA PRO A 200 3.66 9.40 7.95
C PRO A 200 2.89 8.10 8.18
N VAL A 201 1.94 8.20 9.09
CA VAL A 201 0.79 7.31 9.12
C VAL A 201 -0.18 7.79 8.06
N ALA A 202 -0.64 6.86 7.23
CA ALA A 202 -1.67 7.09 6.25
C ALA A 202 -2.98 6.47 6.75
N MET A 203 -4.07 7.21 6.67
CA MET A 203 -5.40 6.59 6.70
C MET A 203 -5.75 6.26 5.25
N PHE A 204 -5.97 4.98 4.94
CA PHE A 204 -6.08 4.52 3.54
C PHE A 204 -7.37 3.74 3.25
N GLN A 205 -8.18 3.43 4.25
CA GLN A 205 -9.42 2.69 4.08
C GLN A 205 -10.48 3.16 5.08
N THR A 206 -11.67 3.45 4.57
CA THR A 206 -12.88 3.79 5.34
C THR A 206 -14.01 2.83 5.02
N SER A 207 -15.10 2.88 5.80
CA SER A 207 -16.37 2.23 5.48
C SER A 207 -17.10 2.94 4.33
N THR A 208 -18.33 2.51 4.01
CA THR A 208 -19.19 3.15 3.00
C THR A 208 -20.66 2.98 3.41
N PRO A 209 -21.41 4.06 3.67
CA PRO A 209 -20.99 5.47 3.72
C PRO A 209 -19.96 5.77 4.83
N ASN A 210 -19.21 6.88 4.74
CA ASN A 210 -18.03 7.16 5.61
C ASN A 210 -18.07 8.50 6.38
N GLY A 211 -19.22 9.16 6.49
CA GLY A 211 -19.35 10.42 7.23
C GLY A 211 -18.91 10.37 8.70
N ARG A 212 -19.18 9.28 9.41
CA ARG A 212 -18.76 9.05 10.81
C ARG A 212 -17.26 8.78 10.89
N ASP A 213 -16.73 7.97 9.97
CA ASP A 213 -15.28 7.73 9.86
C ASP A 213 -14.51 9.04 9.72
N ILE A 214 -14.97 9.95 8.84
CA ILE A 214 -14.30 11.24 8.60
C ILE A 214 -14.52 12.20 9.76
N ALA A 215 -15.70 12.19 10.40
CA ALA A 215 -15.94 12.97 11.60
C ALA A 215 -15.04 12.55 12.77
N ALA A 216 -14.64 11.27 12.82
CA ALA A 216 -13.76 10.73 13.85
C ALA A 216 -12.28 11.07 13.65
N MET A 217 -11.86 11.50 12.46
CA MET A 217 -10.45 11.78 12.14
C MET A 217 -9.96 13.17 12.60
N GLN A 218 -10.55 13.73 13.66
CA GLN A 218 -10.06 14.97 14.25
C GLN A 218 -8.77 14.69 15.04
N SER A 219 -7.79 15.59 14.97
CA SER A 219 -6.56 15.48 15.73
C SER A 219 -6.09 16.85 16.21
N ASP A 220 -5.55 16.88 17.42
CA ASP A 220 -4.86 17.99 18.06
C ASP A 220 -3.40 18.14 17.61
N ILE A 221 -2.81 17.06 17.11
CA ILE A 221 -1.51 17.04 16.44
C ILE A 221 -1.68 16.98 14.91
N LYS A 222 -0.58 16.71 14.20
CA LYS A 222 -0.63 16.46 12.76
C LYS A 222 -1.49 15.22 12.49
N THR A 223 -2.55 15.37 11.70
CA THR A 223 -3.44 14.28 11.26
C THR A 223 -2.70 13.31 10.34
N ALA A 224 -3.10 12.03 10.38
CA ALA A 224 -2.70 11.03 9.40
C ALA A 224 -2.89 11.55 7.96
N SER A 225 -1.94 11.25 7.08
CA SER A 225 -2.02 11.61 5.67
C SER A 225 -3.18 10.86 5.03
N THR A 226 -4.09 11.56 4.36
CA THR A 226 -5.37 10.97 3.96
C THR A 226 -6.03 11.69 2.79
N ASN A 227 -6.63 10.93 1.87
CA ASN A 227 -7.53 11.49 0.86
C ASN A 227 -8.44 10.40 0.28
N SER A 228 -9.64 10.79 -0.17
CA SER A 228 -10.63 9.86 -0.73
C SER A 228 -10.20 9.23 -2.06
N LEU A 229 -9.23 9.80 -2.80
CA LEU A 229 -8.67 9.14 -3.98
C LEU A 229 -7.85 7.90 -3.59
N ALA A 230 -7.04 7.99 -2.54
CA ALA A 230 -6.27 6.85 -2.03
C ALA A 230 -7.18 5.71 -1.58
N ALA A 231 -8.26 6.03 -0.86
CA ALA A 231 -9.27 5.05 -0.45
C ALA A 231 -9.96 4.36 -1.64
N ASP A 232 -10.37 5.11 -2.67
CA ASP A 232 -10.97 4.54 -3.88
C ASP A 232 -10.00 3.60 -4.62
N VAL A 233 -8.71 3.97 -4.70
CA VAL A 233 -7.68 3.15 -5.34
C VAL A 233 -7.47 1.86 -4.54
N TYR A 234 -7.34 1.96 -3.22
CA TYR A 234 -7.13 0.80 -2.35
C TYR A 234 -8.29 -0.21 -2.45
N GLN A 235 -9.55 0.26 -2.44
CA GLN A 235 -10.74 -0.61 -2.58
C GLN A 235 -10.75 -1.48 -3.86
N ARG A 236 -9.98 -1.10 -4.89
CA ARG A 236 -9.89 -1.83 -6.17
C ARG A 236 -8.62 -2.68 -6.27
N MET A 237 -7.71 -2.57 -5.32
CA MET A 237 -6.51 -3.39 -5.25
C MET A 237 -6.85 -4.80 -4.73
N PRO A 238 -6.08 -5.83 -5.11
CA PRO A 238 -6.25 -7.18 -4.58
C PRO A 238 -5.67 -7.36 -3.17
N ASN A 239 -5.11 -6.29 -2.60
CA ASN A 239 -4.55 -6.23 -1.26
C ASN A 239 -5.67 -6.18 -0.22
N GLY A 240 -5.37 -6.61 1.00
CA GLY A 240 -6.30 -6.55 2.12
C GLY A 240 -5.54 -6.58 3.42
N THR A 241 -6.25 -6.17 4.47
CA THR A 241 -5.88 -6.21 5.89
C THR A 241 -7.08 -6.79 6.64
N ASP A 242 -6.98 -6.95 7.95
CA ASP A 242 -8.10 -7.50 8.73
C ASP A 242 -9.40 -6.69 8.59
N VAL A 243 -9.30 -5.38 8.34
CA VAL A 243 -10.44 -4.50 8.04
C VAL A 243 -11.23 -4.97 6.81
N THR A 244 -10.60 -5.62 5.83
CA THR A 244 -11.30 -6.25 4.70
C THR A 244 -12.30 -7.31 5.15
N GLN A 245 -12.01 -8.04 6.24
CA GLN A 245 -12.97 -8.97 6.83
C GLN A 245 -14.00 -8.21 7.67
N PHE A 246 -13.58 -7.25 8.49
CA PHE A 246 -14.47 -6.52 9.39
C PHE A 246 -15.55 -5.71 8.65
N LEU A 247 -15.24 -5.12 7.49
CA LEU A 247 -16.21 -4.38 6.67
C LEU A 247 -17.40 -5.24 6.20
N LYS A 248 -17.28 -6.58 6.19
CA LYS A 248 -18.40 -7.49 5.91
C LYS A 248 -19.51 -7.41 6.98
N LEU A 249 -19.20 -6.87 8.15
CA LEU A 249 -20.16 -6.63 9.24
C LEU A 249 -21.00 -5.36 9.02
N GLY A 250 -20.66 -4.52 8.03
CA GLY A 250 -21.37 -3.25 7.79
C GLY A 250 -21.11 -2.20 8.87
N ILE A 251 -19.88 -2.17 9.41
CA ILE A 251 -19.46 -1.29 10.49
C ILE A 251 -18.66 -0.09 9.98
N ASP A 252 -18.58 0.97 10.80
CA ASP A 252 -17.66 2.09 10.59
C ASP A 252 -16.20 1.59 10.66
N ALA A 253 -15.29 2.21 9.91
CA ALA A 253 -13.91 1.74 9.84
C ALA A 253 -12.92 2.88 9.56
N ASN A 254 -11.84 2.91 10.34
CA ASN A 254 -10.65 3.69 10.05
C ASN A 254 -9.44 2.76 10.08
N ASN A 255 -8.78 2.59 8.93
CA ASN A 255 -7.56 1.80 8.84
C ASN A 255 -6.33 2.69 8.64
N PHE A 256 -5.36 2.57 9.54
CA PHE A 256 -4.14 3.38 9.58
C PHE A 256 -2.91 2.51 9.33
N ALA A 257 -1.99 2.97 8.48
CA ALA A 257 -0.72 2.30 8.26
C ALA A 257 0.49 3.23 8.26
N ILE A 258 1.61 2.79 8.84
CA ILE A 258 2.92 3.41 8.61
C ILE A 258 3.37 3.12 7.18
N GLY A 259 3.74 4.14 6.40
CA GLY A 259 3.97 3.99 4.95
C GLY A 259 5.41 4.09 4.44
N GLY A 260 6.35 4.61 5.23
CA GLY A 260 7.72 4.92 4.80
C GLY A 260 8.72 3.80 5.07
N SER A 261 9.83 3.83 4.32
CA SER A 261 10.83 2.75 4.27
C SER A 261 10.27 1.35 3.92
N PRO A 262 9.47 1.21 2.84
CA PRO A 262 8.88 -0.09 2.46
C PRO A 262 9.93 -1.15 2.08
N GLU A 263 11.20 -0.77 1.91
CA GLU A 263 12.33 -1.68 1.73
C GLU A 263 12.54 -2.65 2.91
N PHE A 264 12.19 -2.22 4.15
CA PHE A 264 12.33 -3.02 5.36
C PHE A 264 11.08 -3.83 5.69
N TYR A 265 9.95 -3.50 5.08
CA TYR A 265 8.69 -4.23 5.21
C TYR A 265 8.88 -5.72 4.89
N HIS A 266 8.36 -6.59 5.76
CA HIS A 266 8.50 -8.05 5.66
C HIS A 266 9.96 -8.54 5.61
N THR A 267 10.89 -7.89 6.30
CA THR A 267 12.31 -8.31 6.35
C THR A 267 12.82 -8.39 7.79
N PRO A 268 14.02 -8.96 8.06
CA PRO A 268 14.63 -8.89 9.40
C PRO A 268 14.89 -7.48 9.93
N ARG A 269 14.80 -6.46 9.05
CA ARG A 269 14.93 -5.04 9.44
C ARG A 269 13.61 -4.37 9.76
N ASP A 270 12.49 -5.08 9.69
CA ASP A 270 11.28 -4.66 10.38
C ASP A 270 11.39 -4.95 11.89
N ASN A 271 12.28 -4.22 12.55
CA ASN A 271 12.74 -4.45 13.92
C ASN A 271 12.73 -3.16 14.76
N LEU A 272 12.91 -3.29 16.07
CA LEU A 272 12.83 -2.20 17.05
C LEU A 272 13.80 -1.06 16.72
N ALA A 273 14.97 -1.38 16.14
CA ALA A 273 15.99 -0.39 15.81
C ALA A 273 15.62 0.49 14.61
N MET A 274 14.84 -0.04 13.68
CA MET A 274 14.41 0.68 12.46
C MET A 274 13.06 1.37 12.62
N LEU A 275 12.25 1.00 13.62
CA LEU A 275 10.98 1.65 13.91
C LEU A 275 11.20 3.10 14.39
N ASP A 276 10.79 4.05 13.56
CA ASP A 276 10.88 5.48 13.86
C ASP A 276 9.90 5.89 14.96
N GLN A 277 10.43 6.48 16.03
CA GLN A 277 9.63 6.88 17.20
C GLN A 277 8.55 7.90 16.85
N ARG A 278 8.78 8.76 15.85
CA ARG A 278 7.79 9.74 15.40
C ARG A 278 6.64 9.08 14.65
N SER A 279 6.93 8.08 13.81
CA SER A 279 5.90 7.26 13.16
C SER A 279 5.06 6.48 14.16
N PHE A 280 5.72 5.83 15.13
CA PHE A 280 5.04 5.10 16.21
C PHE A 280 4.12 6.00 17.04
N PHE A 281 4.62 7.16 17.48
CA PHE A 281 3.81 8.17 18.17
C PHE A 281 2.63 8.65 17.33
N HIS A 282 2.86 8.94 16.05
CA HIS A 282 1.82 9.40 15.13
C HIS A 282 0.69 8.37 14.95
N MET A 283 1.02 7.07 14.92
CA MET A 283 0.06 5.97 14.84
C MET A 283 -0.79 5.92 16.10
N GLY A 284 -0.14 5.87 17.26
CA GLY A 284 -0.81 5.80 18.55
C GLY A 284 -1.76 6.97 18.81
N VAL A 285 -1.32 8.20 18.51
CA VAL A 285 -2.18 9.38 18.68
C VAL A 285 -3.31 9.45 17.65
N SER A 286 -3.05 9.08 16.39
CA SER A 286 -4.12 9.03 15.39
C SER A 286 -5.21 8.04 15.79
N ALA A 287 -4.82 6.84 16.23
CA ALA A 287 -5.74 5.82 16.69
C ALA A 287 -6.48 6.25 17.97
N LEU A 288 -5.77 6.79 18.98
CA LEU A 288 -6.38 7.27 20.22
C LEU A 288 -7.45 8.34 19.96
N ASN A 289 -7.11 9.36 19.17
CA ASN A 289 -8.04 10.45 18.84
C ASN A 289 -9.27 9.93 18.10
N THR A 290 -9.11 9.01 17.15
CA THR A 290 -10.23 8.40 16.43
C THR A 290 -11.10 7.53 17.33
N VAL A 291 -10.50 6.73 18.22
CA VAL A 291 -11.25 5.94 19.21
C VAL A 291 -12.07 6.84 20.13
N GLU A 292 -11.47 7.88 20.71
CA GLU A 292 -12.18 8.82 21.59
C GLU A 292 -13.31 9.55 20.86
N ALA A 293 -13.09 9.94 19.60
CA ALA A 293 -14.13 10.55 18.78
C ALA A 293 -15.29 9.59 18.48
N LEU A 294 -15.02 8.33 18.14
CA LEU A 294 -16.06 7.32 17.89
C LEU A 294 -16.85 6.98 19.16
N LEU A 295 -16.19 6.98 20.32
CA LEU A 295 -16.86 6.79 21.61
C LEU A 295 -17.87 7.91 21.91
N ALA A 296 -17.61 9.13 21.44
CA ALA A 296 -18.49 10.28 21.63
C ALA A 296 -19.63 10.39 20.60
N GLN A 297 -19.55 9.65 19.47
CA GLN A 297 -20.54 9.68 18.40
C GLN A 297 -21.73 8.73 18.66
N SER A 298 -22.94 9.14 18.25
CA SER A 298 -24.12 8.28 18.21
C SER A 298 -24.21 7.54 16.86
N GLY A 299 -24.36 6.21 16.89
CA GLY A 299 -24.37 5.36 15.69
C GLY A 299 -25.66 5.37 14.87
N ASP A 300 -26.74 6.01 15.34
CA ASP A 300 -28.09 5.87 14.75
C ASP A 300 -28.45 6.92 13.68
N GLU A 301 -27.59 7.93 13.45
CA GLU A 301 -27.89 9.02 12.53
C GLU A 301 -27.68 8.61 11.06
N PRO A 302 -28.60 8.97 10.14
CA PRO A 302 -28.43 8.75 8.71
C PRO A 302 -27.13 9.37 8.19
N GLU A 303 -26.34 8.54 7.53
CA GLU A 303 -25.01 8.90 7.06
C GLU A 303 -24.98 9.05 5.54
N GLN A 304 -24.11 9.93 5.05
CA GLN A 304 -23.86 10.13 3.63
C GLN A 304 -22.39 9.87 3.31
N GLN A 305 -22.10 9.59 2.04
CA GLN A 305 -20.72 9.45 1.56
C GLN A 305 -20.05 10.82 1.40
N TRP A 306 -18.85 10.96 1.96
CA TRP A 306 -18.02 12.15 1.87
C TRP A 306 -16.76 11.90 1.04
N ILE A 307 -16.35 12.93 0.31
CA ILE A 307 -15.02 13.03 -0.27
C ILE A 307 -14.19 13.99 0.59
N TYR A 308 -12.91 13.69 0.78
CA TYR A 308 -12.09 14.35 1.78
C TYR A 308 -10.60 14.32 1.40
N ALA A 309 -9.84 15.24 1.96
CA ALA A 309 -8.39 15.28 1.85
C ALA A 309 -7.79 16.02 3.05
N ASP A 310 -6.64 15.55 3.53
CA ASP A 310 -5.84 16.31 4.46
C ASP A 310 -5.21 17.53 3.75
N VAL A 311 -5.01 18.59 4.53
CA VAL A 311 -4.31 19.79 4.11
C VAL A 311 -3.00 19.88 4.88
N LEU A 312 -1.94 19.29 4.33
CA LEU A 312 -0.60 19.22 4.93
C LEU A 312 -0.59 18.55 6.32
N GLY A 313 -1.55 17.66 6.58
CA GLY A 313 -1.79 17.05 7.89
C GLY A 313 -2.28 18.01 8.98
N LEU A 314 -2.72 19.23 8.66
CA LEU A 314 -3.18 20.20 9.67
C LEU A 314 -4.70 20.14 9.92
N SER A 315 -5.45 19.76 8.90
CA SER A 315 -6.92 19.69 8.95
C SER A 315 -7.42 18.84 7.80
N ILE A 316 -8.61 18.27 7.94
CA ILE A 316 -9.31 17.58 6.86
C ILE A 316 -10.37 18.52 6.28
N ILE A 317 -10.33 18.69 4.95
CA ILE A 317 -11.45 19.29 4.21
C ILE A 317 -12.34 18.17 3.68
N SER A 318 -13.65 18.35 3.75
CA SER A 318 -14.61 17.36 3.26
C SER A 318 -15.85 18.02 2.66
N LEU A 319 -16.48 17.32 1.71
CA LEU A 319 -17.80 17.68 1.18
C LEU A 319 -18.61 16.41 0.85
N PRO A 320 -19.95 16.49 0.83
CA PRO A 320 -20.78 15.38 0.38
C PRO A 320 -20.39 14.98 -1.05
N GLN A 321 -20.19 13.68 -1.31
CA GLN A 321 -19.77 13.20 -2.63
C GLN A 321 -20.72 13.66 -3.75
N VAL A 322 -22.02 13.74 -3.44
CA VAL A 322 -23.07 14.13 -4.39
C VAL A 322 -22.90 15.54 -4.97
N VAL A 323 -22.18 16.45 -4.30
CA VAL A 323 -21.94 17.81 -4.83
C VAL A 323 -20.65 17.92 -5.64
N GLY A 324 -19.76 16.92 -5.59
CA GLY A 324 -18.46 16.95 -6.27
C GLY A 324 -18.58 17.12 -7.79
N MET A 325 -19.30 16.22 -8.46
CA MET A 325 -19.47 16.27 -9.92
C MET A 325 -20.23 17.53 -10.40
N PRO A 326 -21.35 17.96 -9.79
CA PRO A 326 -22.02 19.21 -10.15
C PRO A 326 -21.09 20.45 -10.10
N LEU A 327 -20.25 20.57 -9.05
CA LEU A 327 -19.33 21.69 -8.91
C LEU A 327 -18.22 21.68 -9.98
N ILE A 328 -17.71 20.49 -10.33
CA ILE A 328 -16.74 20.34 -11.41
C ILE A 328 -17.34 20.77 -12.76
N ILE A 329 -18.56 20.30 -13.08
CA ILE A 329 -19.26 20.65 -14.32
C ILE A 329 -19.49 22.17 -14.39
N PHE A 330 -19.95 22.78 -13.29
CA PHE A 330 -20.19 24.22 -13.25
C PHE A 330 -18.90 25.03 -13.45
N GLY A 331 -17.79 24.62 -12.82
CA GLY A 331 -16.47 25.22 -13.05
C GLY A 331 -16.03 25.12 -14.51
N GLY A 332 -16.26 23.98 -15.16
CA GLY A 332 -15.99 23.78 -16.59
C GLY A 332 -16.81 24.71 -17.50
N LEU A 333 -18.11 24.87 -17.22
CA LEU A 333 -18.98 25.79 -17.97
C LEU A 333 -18.53 27.25 -17.81
N MET A 334 -18.11 27.65 -16.61
CA MET A 334 -17.61 29.00 -16.35
C MET A 334 -16.26 29.27 -17.03
N ALA A 335 -15.37 28.28 -17.06
CA ALA A 335 -14.14 28.35 -17.85
C ALA A 335 -14.45 28.52 -19.35
N LEU A 336 -15.42 27.77 -19.88
CA LEU A 336 -15.85 27.89 -21.27
C LEU A 336 -16.45 29.28 -21.57
N ALA A 337 -17.26 29.84 -20.66
CA ALA A 337 -17.80 31.18 -20.81
C ALA A 337 -16.71 32.26 -20.92
N VAL A 338 -15.69 32.20 -20.05
CA VAL A 338 -14.52 33.11 -20.14
C VAL A 338 -13.75 32.90 -21.44
N PHE A 339 -13.57 31.65 -21.87
CA PHE A 339 -12.86 31.30 -23.11
C PHE A 339 -13.52 31.91 -24.36
N VAL A 340 -14.86 31.90 -24.39
CA VAL A 340 -15.65 32.48 -25.49
C VAL A 340 -15.62 34.02 -25.45
N VAL A 341 -15.75 34.63 -24.26
CA VAL A 341 -15.86 36.10 -24.11
C VAL A 341 -14.52 36.83 -24.21
N LYS A 342 -13.45 36.28 -23.63
CA LYS A 342 -12.11 36.90 -23.63
C LYS A 342 -11.28 36.28 -24.74
N GLY A 343 -11.10 37.00 -25.85
CA GLY A 343 -10.57 36.41 -27.06
C GLY A 343 -9.65 37.27 -27.91
N ALA A 344 -8.34 37.07 -27.73
CA ALA A 344 -7.33 37.33 -28.75
C ALA A 344 -6.44 36.08 -28.92
N GLY A 345 -5.95 35.83 -30.14
CA GLY A 345 -5.19 34.61 -30.48
C GLY A 345 -6.06 33.41 -30.90
N SER A 346 -5.40 32.34 -31.38
CA SER A 346 -6.06 31.16 -31.96
C SER A 346 -6.82 30.33 -30.91
N PRO A 347 -8.15 30.15 -31.02
CA PRO A 347 -8.93 29.34 -30.08
C PRO A 347 -8.54 27.86 -30.15
N VAL A 348 -8.21 27.36 -31.34
CA VAL A 348 -7.76 25.96 -31.54
C VAL A 348 -6.46 25.70 -30.79
N ARG A 349 -5.45 26.58 -30.93
CA ARG A 349 -4.18 26.44 -30.20
C ARG A 349 -4.37 26.54 -28.69
N ALA A 350 -5.28 27.40 -28.23
CA ALA A 350 -5.58 27.54 -26.81
C ALA A 350 -6.22 26.29 -26.22
N LEU A 351 -7.23 25.72 -26.87
CA LEU A 351 -7.83 24.47 -26.41
C LEU A 351 -6.86 23.29 -26.49
N ALA A 352 -6.01 23.22 -27.53
CA ALA A 352 -5.04 22.15 -27.68
C ALA A 352 -3.86 22.23 -26.69
N PHE A 353 -3.49 23.43 -26.24
CA PHE A 353 -2.33 23.65 -25.37
C PHE A 353 -2.30 22.79 -24.09
N PRO A 354 -3.32 22.81 -23.21
CA PRO A 354 -3.25 22.04 -21.97
C PRO A 354 -3.16 20.52 -22.21
N PHE A 355 -3.88 19.99 -23.21
CA PHE A 355 -3.76 18.58 -23.59
C PHE A 355 -2.39 18.24 -24.15
N LEU A 356 -1.81 19.10 -24.99
CA LEU A 356 -0.45 18.91 -25.50
C LEU A 356 0.58 18.99 -24.38
N ALA A 357 0.40 19.88 -23.40
CA ALA A 357 1.30 20.00 -22.26
C ALA A 357 1.24 18.76 -21.36
N ILE A 358 0.05 18.21 -21.11
CA ILE A 358 -0.12 16.94 -20.38
C ILE A 358 0.51 15.80 -21.16
N LEU A 359 0.20 15.69 -22.45
CA LEU A 359 0.75 14.65 -23.32
C LEU A 359 2.28 14.69 -23.33
N LEU A 360 2.88 15.83 -23.65
CA LEU A 360 4.33 15.97 -23.72
C LEU A 360 4.98 15.85 -22.34
N GLY A 361 4.40 16.47 -21.31
CA GLY A 361 4.94 16.42 -19.94
C GLY A 361 4.98 15.00 -19.40
N VAL A 362 3.84 14.31 -19.37
CA VAL A 362 3.77 12.93 -18.87
C VAL A 362 4.60 11.99 -19.75
N SER A 363 4.52 12.11 -21.09
CA SER A 363 5.31 11.26 -21.98
C SER A 363 6.82 11.46 -21.81
N PHE A 364 7.29 12.70 -21.57
CA PHE A 364 8.71 12.94 -21.30
C PHE A 364 9.14 12.34 -19.96
N ALA A 365 8.33 12.46 -18.91
CA ALA A 365 8.64 11.83 -17.62
C ALA A 365 8.69 10.30 -17.70
N VAL A 366 7.72 9.71 -18.40
CA VAL A 366 7.66 8.27 -18.66
C VAL A 366 8.83 7.82 -19.53
N ALA A 367 9.12 8.51 -20.64
CA ALA A 367 10.25 8.20 -21.52
C ALA A 367 11.60 8.34 -20.80
N ALA A 368 11.77 9.34 -19.95
CA ALA A 368 12.98 9.49 -19.14
C ALA A 368 13.12 8.34 -18.12
N SER A 369 12.02 7.91 -17.49
CA SER A 369 12.02 6.76 -16.59
C SER A 369 12.38 5.48 -17.33
N PHE A 370 11.77 5.21 -18.49
CA PHE A 370 12.12 4.08 -19.36
C PHE A 370 13.56 4.14 -19.88
N SER A 371 14.10 5.34 -20.10
CA SER A 371 15.50 5.48 -20.52
C SER A 371 16.45 5.08 -19.39
N VAL A 372 16.13 5.44 -18.15
CA VAL A 372 16.90 4.99 -16.97
C VAL A 372 16.76 3.48 -16.82
N ASP A 373 15.53 2.95 -16.83
CA ASP A 373 15.21 1.52 -16.74
C ASP A 373 15.94 0.69 -17.81
N ALA A 374 15.92 1.10 -19.08
CA ALA A 374 16.62 0.39 -20.16
C ALA A 374 18.15 0.38 -20.02
N MET A 375 18.73 1.26 -19.19
CA MET A 375 20.16 1.33 -18.91
C MET A 375 20.53 0.64 -17.58
N ARG A 376 19.56 0.09 -16.85
CA ARG A 376 19.72 -0.48 -15.52
C ARG A 376 19.22 -1.93 -15.49
N PRO A 377 20.05 -2.91 -15.07
CA PRO A 377 19.61 -4.30 -14.98
C PRO A 377 18.75 -4.61 -13.74
N GLU A 378 18.63 -3.71 -12.78
CA GLU A 378 17.96 -3.95 -11.50
C GLU A 378 16.45 -3.65 -11.55
N SER A 379 15.64 -4.50 -10.93
CA SER A 379 14.18 -4.38 -10.90
C SER A 379 13.69 -3.16 -10.10
N HIS A 380 14.46 -2.74 -9.09
CA HIS A 380 14.18 -1.57 -8.25
C HIS A 380 15.38 -0.62 -8.25
N TYR A 381 15.70 -0.09 -9.43
CA TYR A 381 16.89 0.71 -9.67
C TYR A 381 16.91 2.07 -8.94
N ALA A 382 15.79 2.51 -8.37
CA ALA A 382 15.71 3.77 -7.63
C ALA A 382 15.59 3.60 -6.11
N ALA A 383 15.61 2.38 -5.57
CA ALA A 383 15.34 2.10 -4.16
C ALA A 383 16.24 2.90 -3.20
N ALA A 384 17.57 2.88 -3.38
CA ALA A 384 18.51 3.60 -2.51
C ALA A 384 18.55 5.11 -2.74
N HIS A 385 18.23 5.56 -3.96
CA HIS A 385 18.32 6.97 -4.35
C HIS A 385 17.07 7.43 -5.11
N PRO A 386 15.88 7.38 -4.47
CA PRO A 386 14.59 7.66 -5.11
C PRO A 386 14.51 9.10 -5.62
N TRP A 387 15.24 10.02 -4.95
CA TRP A 387 15.33 11.42 -5.33
C TRP A 387 15.88 11.63 -6.75
N ALA A 388 16.78 10.76 -7.23
CA ALA A 388 17.43 10.92 -8.54
C ALA A 388 16.43 10.66 -9.67
N LEU A 389 15.66 9.57 -9.56
CA LEU A 389 14.59 9.26 -10.50
C LEU A 389 13.46 10.29 -10.42
N ARG A 390 13.03 10.64 -9.21
CA ARG A 390 12.01 11.68 -8.98
C ARG A 390 12.39 13.02 -9.62
N ALA A 391 13.62 13.49 -9.41
CA ALA A 391 14.12 14.72 -10.01
C ALA A 391 14.11 14.62 -11.55
N THR A 392 14.53 13.47 -12.10
CA THR A 392 14.51 13.19 -13.54
C THR A 392 13.09 13.31 -14.10
N GLN A 393 12.12 12.63 -13.48
CA GLN A 393 10.71 12.65 -13.87
C GLN A 393 10.14 14.07 -13.85
N HIS A 394 10.37 14.84 -12.78
CA HIS A 394 9.85 16.21 -12.66
C HIS A 394 10.50 17.18 -13.66
N ALA A 395 11.82 17.10 -13.84
CA ALA A 395 12.52 17.93 -14.82
C ALA A 395 12.04 17.64 -16.25
N ALA A 396 11.86 16.36 -16.59
CA ALA A 396 11.36 15.92 -17.88
C ALA A 396 9.90 16.36 -18.12
N ALA A 397 9.03 16.23 -17.11
CA ALA A 397 7.66 16.70 -17.19
C ALA A 397 7.56 18.21 -17.44
N LEU A 398 8.32 19.00 -16.70
CA LEU A 398 8.37 20.46 -16.87
C LEU A 398 8.96 20.85 -18.22
N LEU A 399 9.95 20.10 -18.73
CA LEU A 399 10.48 20.31 -20.09
C LEU A 399 9.41 20.05 -21.14
N GLY A 400 8.67 18.94 -21.06
CA GLY A 400 7.58 18.63 -21.98
C GLY A 400 6.48 19.68 -21.97
N ALA A 401 6.06 20.12 -20.78
CA ALA A 401 5.07 21.20 -20.63
C ALA A 401 5.58 22.56 -21.17
N LEU A 402 6.86 22.88 -20.94
CA LEU A 402 7.50 24.07 -21.47
C LEU A 402 7.60 24.03 -23.01
N LEU A 403 7.89 22.87 -23.61
CA LEU A 403 7.91 22.69 -25.06
C LEU A 403 6.52 22.89 -25.66
N ALA A 404 5.46 22.31 -25.07
CA ALA A 404 4.09 22.57 -25.49
C ALA A 404 3.76 24.08 -25.45
N PHE A 405 4.21 24.77 -24.39
CA PHE A 405 4.03 26.21 -24.24
C PHE A 405 4.76 26.98 -25.34
N MET A 406 6.01 26.63 -25.63
CA MET A 406 6.82 27.29 -26.66
C MET A 406 6.28 27.07 -28.08
N LEU A 407 5.71 25.89 -28.35
CA LEU A 407 5.16 25.52 -29.65
C LEU A 407 3.83 26.24 -29.95
N ILE A 408 2.87 26.19 -29.01
CA ILE A 408 1.50 26.65 -29.28
C ILE A 408 0.92 27.60 -28.22
N GLY A 409 1.46 27.62 -27.00
CA GLY A 409 0.94 28.40 -25.87
C GLY A 409 1.35 29.87 -25.83
N ARG A 410 2.59 30.18 -26.24
CA ARG A 410 3.24 31.46 -25.96
C ARG A 410 2.57 32.69 -26.58
N SER A 411 1.90 32.56 -27.73
CA SER A 411 1.28 33.68 -28.43
C SER A 411 -0.19 33.91 -28.10
N ILE A 412 -0.71 33.24 -27.07
CA ILE A 412 -2.13 33.29 -26.69
C ILE A 412 -2.29 34.30 -25.55
N ALA A 413 -3.39 35.06 -25.58
CA ALA A 413 -3.72 36.00 -24.51
C ALA A 413 -3.98 35.26 -23.18
N VAL A 414 -3.52 35.87 -22.07
CA VAL A 414 -3.48 35.25 -20.73
C VAL A 414 -4.83 34.65 -20.31
N TRP A 415 -5.93 35.40 -20.47
CA TRP A 415 -7.26 34.94 -20.05
C TRP A 415 -7.80 33.78 -20.88
N ARG A 416 -7.47 33.73 -22.17
CA ARG A 416 -7.86 32.60 -23.03
C ARG A 416 -7.05 31.35 -22.71
N LEU A 417 -5.76 31.51 -22.43
CA LEU A 417 -4.86 30.43 -22.02
C LEU A 417 -5.25 29.84 -20.65
N LEU A 418 -5.56 30.73 -19.70
CA LEU A 418 -6.00 30.36 -18.36
C LEU A 418 -7.36 29.65 -18.39
N ALA A 419 -8.33 30.18 -19.13
CA ALA A 419 -9.64 29.55 -19.32
C ALA A 419 -9.55 28.17 -19.97
N SER A 420 -8.67 27.97 -20.97
CA SER A 420 -8.44 26.64 -21.54
C SER A 420 -7.84 25.65 -20.54
N SER A 421 -6.93 26.12 -19.68
CA SER A 421 -6.32 25.28 -18.64
C SER A 421 -7.34 24.88 -17.57
N TRP A 422 -8.23 25.79 -17.19
CA TRP A 422 -9.35 25.53 -16.26
C TRP A 422 -10.36 24.56 -16.83
N PHE A 423 -10.72 24.71 -18.11
CA PHE A 423 -11.61 23.78 -18.78
C PHE A 423 -11.00 22.37 -18.84
N CYS A 424 -9.70 22.26 -19.16
CA CYS A 424 -8.99 20.99 -19.14
C CYS A 424 -8.94 20.38 -17.74
N LEU A 425 -8.70 21.19 -16.70
CA LEU A 425 -8.74 20.76 -15.30
C LEU A 425 -10.12 20.21 -14.91
N ALA A 426 -11.21 20.90 -15.28
CA ALA A 426 -12.57 20.46 -15.03
C ALA A 426 -12.91 19.17 -15.81
N LEU A 427 -12.48 19.07 -17.07
CA LEU A 427 -12.71 17.87 -17.88
C LEU A 427 -12.00 16.65 -17.31
N LEU A 428 -10.70 16.75 -17.03
CA LEU A 428 -9.94 15.63 -16.47
C LEU A 428 -10.40 15.31 -15.04
N GLY A 429 -10.68 16.33 -14.23
CA GLY A 429 -11.26 16.15 -12.91
C GLY A 429 -12.59 15.42 -12.98
N GLY A 430 -13.46 15.76 -13.94
CA GLY A 430 -14.73 15.07 -14.17
C GLY A 430 -14.54 13.61 -14.62
N VAL A 431 -13.65 13.35 -15.57
CA VAL A 431 -13.35 11.98 -16.02
C VAL A 431 -12.78 11.14 -14.88
N LEU A 432 -11.81 11.67 -14.12
CA LEU A 432 -11.22 10.95 -13.00
C LEU A 432 -12.26 10.71 -11.90
N SER A 433 -13.07 11.71 -11.57
CA SER A 433 -14.14 11.61 -10.56
C SER A 433 -15.28 10.68 -10.98
N PHE A 434 -15.42 10.36 -12.26
CA PHE A 434 -16.39 9.36 -12.72
C PHE A 434 -15.94 7.94 -12.36
N PHE A 435 -14.64 7.63 -12.50
CA PHE A 435 -14.09 6.31 -12.16
C PHE A 435 -13.72 6.17 -10.68
N PHE A 436 -13.29 7.29 -10.07
CA PHE A 436 -12.83 7.41 -8.69
C PHE A 436 -13.51 8.64 -8.06
N PRO A 437 -14.76 8.53 -7.57
CA PRO A 437 -15.50 9.65 -6.99
C PRO A 437 -14.73 10.47 -5.95
N GLY A 438 -13.89 9.82 -5.17
CA GLY A 438 -12.98 10.41 -4.20
C GLY A 438 -11.96 11.38 -4.80
N ALA A 439 -11.67 11.33 -6.10
CA ALA A 439 -10.79 12.27 -6.78
C ALA A 439 -11.34 13.70 -6.82
N ALA A 440 -12.67 13.87 -6.74
CA ALA A 440 -13.31 15.17 -6.90
C ALA A 440 -12.78 16.22 -5.91
N ILE A 441 -12.40 15.80 -4.69
CA ILE A 441 -11.86 16.70 -3.65
C ILE A 441 -10.60 17.44 -4.09
N LEU A 442 -9.79 16.84 -4.97
CA LEU A 442 -8.55 17.44 -5.47
C LEU A 442 -8.81 18.59 -6.44
N PHE A 443 -9.98 18.62 -7.08
CA PHE A 443 -10.32 19.59 -8.13
C PHE A 443 -11.30 20.66 -7.64
N VAL A 444 -12.27 20.29 -6.79
CA VAL A 444 -13.40 21.14 -6.41
C VAL A 444 -12.96 22.48 -5.77
N PRO A 445 -12.06 22.53 -4.77
CA PRO A 445 -11.68 23.80 -4.14
C PRO A 445 -11.06 24.81 -5.12
N ALA A 446 -10.23 24.32 -6.03
CA ALA A 446 -9.63 25.13 -7.08
C ALA A 446 -10.69 25.61 -8.09
N LEU A 447 -11.57 24.72 -8.57
CA LEU A 447 -12.61 25.04 -9.54
C LEU A 447 -13.68 26.00 -8.99
N LEU A 448 -14.01 25.90 -7.71
CA LEU A 448 -14.91 26.84 -7.03
C LEU A 448 -14.29 28.25 -7.01
N THR A 449 -13.02 28.34 -6.64
CA THR A 449 -12.29 29.63 -6.62
C THR A 449 -12.15 30.21 -8.04
N MET A 450 -11.90 29.35 -9.04
CA MET A 450 -11.86 29.73 -10.46
C MET A 450 -13.21 30.21 -10.97
N THR A 451 -14.31 29.63 -10.48
CA THR A 451 -15.67 30.06 -10.84
C THR A 451 -15.92 31.51 -10.42
N VAL A 452 -15.50 31.89 -9.21
CA VAL A 452 -15.58 33.29 -8.76
C VAL A 452 -14.65 34.18 -9.59
N ALA A 453 -13.43 33.72 -9.89
CA ALA A 453 -12.52 34.45 -10.77
C ALA A 453 -13.13 34.68 -12.17
N ALA A 454 -13.79 33.67 -12.74
CA ALA A 454 -14.46 33.73 -14.03
C ALA A 454 -15.57 34.79 -14.04
N LEU A 455 -16.42 34.83 -13.01
CA LEU A 455 -17.46 35.86 -12.86
C LEU A 455 -16.84 37.27 -12.81
N LEU A 456 -15.77 37.46 -12.05
CA LEU A 456 -15.04 38.73 -11.98
C LEU A 456 -14.45 39.15 -13.33
N VAL A 457 -13.95 38.22 -14.13
CA VAL A 457 -13.47 38.49 -15.51
C VAL A 457 -14.63 38.98 -16.39
N LEU A 458 -15.80 38.36 -16.28
CA LEU A 458 -17.00 38.72 -17.05
C LEU A 458 -17.53 40.11 -16.68
N ILE A 459 -17.44 40.53 -15.42
CA ILE A 459 -17.77 41.90 -14.97
C ILE A 459 -16.58 42.88 -15.02
N ASN A 460 -15.53 42.51 -15.76
CA ASN A 460 -14.34 43.32 -16.02
C ASN A 460 -13.47 43.71 -14.79
N LYS A 461 -13.56 42.96 -13.69
CA LYS A 461 -12.74 43.08 -12.48
C LYS A 461 -11.47 42.20 -12.56
N GLN A 462 -10.69 42.36 -13.64
CA GLN A 462 -9.59 41.45 -14.00
C GLN A 462 -8.46 41.38 -12.95
N ARG A 463 -8.17 42.47 -12.23
CA ARG A 463 -7.15 42.47 -11.17
C ARG A 463 -7.50 41.50 -10.05
N LEU A 464 -8.74 41.55 -9.56
CA LEU A 464 -9.22 40.66 -8.49
C LEU A 464 -9.34 39.22 -9.00
N ALA A 465 -9.80 39.02 -10.23
CA ALA A 465 -9.79 37.71 -10.87
C ALA A 465 -8.38 37.10 -10.97
N SER A 466 -7.36 37.92 -11.25
CA SER A 466 -5.98 37.44 -11.31
C SER A 466 -5.46 36.98 -9.95
N ILE A 467 -5.92 37.58 -8.86
CA ILE A 467 -5.57 37.16 -7.50
C ILE A 467 -6.25 35.83 -7.16
N LEU A 468 -7.56 35.72 -7.43
CA LEU A 468 -8.30 34.49 -7.17
C LEU A 468 -7.83 33.31 -8.01
N SER A 469 -7.37 33.55 -9.24
CA SER A 469 -6.81 32.49 -10.09
C SER A 469 -5.47 31.96 -9.60
N VAL A 470 -4.60 32.83 -9.06
CA VAL A 470 -3.39 32.40 -8.34
C VAL A 470 -3.77 31.63 -7.08
N LEU A 471 -4.75 32.11 -6.31
CA LEU A 471 -5.24 31.39 -5.13
C LEU A 471 -5.78 30.00 -5.50
N ALA A 472 -6.52 29.87 -6.60
CA ALA A 472 -7.00 28.59 -7.08
C ALA A 472 -5.87 27.64 -7.47
N ALA A 473 -4.82 28.15 -8.13
CA ALA A 473 -3.62 27.38 -8.45
C ALA A 473 -2.89 26.90 -7.19
N LEU A 474 -2.81 27.74 -6.16
CA LEU A 474 -2.25 27.40 -4.85
C LEU A 474 -3.10 26.34 -4.14
N LEU A 475 -4.43 26.47 -4.13
CA LEU A 475 -5.33 25.47 -3.54
C LEU A 475 -5.21 24.11 -4.23
N PHE A 476 -5.14 24.08 -5.57
CA PHE A 476 -4.89 22.85 -6.29
C PHE A 476 -3.54 22.23 -5.89
N SER A 477 -2.48 23.04 -5.91
CA SER A 477 -1.12 22.60 -5.52
C SER A 477 -1.07 22.05 -4.10
N LEU A 478 -1.76 22.72 -3.17
CA LEU A 478 -1.83 22.36 -1.75
C LEU A 478 -2.38 20.96 -1.51
N LEU A 479 -3.30 20.48 -2.36
CA LEU A 479 -3.90 19.15 -2.26
C LEU A 479 -3.11 18.10 -3.05
N VAL A 480 -2.65 18.42 -4.27
CA VAL A 480 -2.00 17.43 -5.13
C VAL A 480 -0.54 17.14 -4.76
N VAL A 481 0.16 18.08 -4.13
CA VAL A 481 1.54 17.89 -3.66
C VAL A 481 1.61 16.77 -2.61
N PRO A 482 0.90 16.82 -1.46
CA PRO A 482 0.89 15.71 -0.50
C PRO A 482 0.25 14.44 -1.07
N THR A 483 -0.80 14.55 -1.89
CA THR A 483 -1.41 13.36 -2.54
C THR A 483 -0.39 12.61 -3.41
N SER A 484 0.40 13.33 -4.22
CA SER A 484 1.44 12.72 -5.06
C SER A 484 2.67 12.25 -4.27
N ALA A 485 2.88 12.79 -3.06
CA ALA A 485 3.90 12.31 -2.12
C ALA A 485 3.50 10.94 -1.57
N LEU A 486 2.25 10.82 -1.10
CA LEU A 486 1.66 9.58 -0.62
C LEU A 486 1.62 8.51 -1.73
N ALA A 487 1.24 8.88 -2.95
CA ALA A 487 1.22 7.96 -4.08
C ALA A 487 2.60 7.37 -4.40
N GLU A 488 3.66 8.18 -4.41
CA GLU A 488 5.03 7.68 -4.63
C GLU A 488 5.47 6.73 -3.51
N MET A 489 5.16 7.07 -2.25
CA MET A 489 5.48 6.23 -1.09
C MET A 489 4.81 4.85 -1.18
N MET A 490 3.56 4.79 -1.64
CA MET A 490 2.77 3.56 -1.71
C MET A 490 3.02 2.71 -2.97
N LEU A 491 3.47 3.34 -4.06
CA LEU A 491 3.63 2.69 -5.37
C LEU A 491 5.09 2.58 -5.85
N PHE A 492 6.07 3.04 -5.07
CA PHE A 492 7.48 3.16 -5.44
C PHE A 492 7.79 4.26 -6.50
N PRO A 493 9.01 4.85 -6.48
CA PRO A 493 9.42 5.89 -7.42
C PRO A 493 9.39 5.47 -8.90
N GLU A 494 9.68 4.21 -9.20
CA GLU A 494 9.73 3.65 -10.56
C GLU A 494 8.39 3.76 -11.28
N TYR A 495 7.28 3.68 -10.53
CA TYR A 495 5.93 3.77 -11.06
C TYR A 495 5.31 5.17 -10.88
N ALA A 496 6.07 6.15 -10.38
CA ALA A 496 5.54 7.48 -10.04
C ALA A 496 5.38 8.45 -11.23
N ALA A 497 5.99 8.16 -12.39
CA ALA A 497 6.00 9.05 -13.55
C ALA A 497 4.60 9.53 -14.03
N PRO A 498 3.53 8.71 -14.04
CA PRO A 498 2.18 9.17 -14.41
C PRO A 498 1.63 10.28 -13.49
N PHE A 499 2.02 10.31 -12.20
CA PHE A 499 1.57 11.34 -11.26
C PHE A 499 2.18 12.72 -11.52
N THR A 500 3.18 12.82 -12.42
CA THR A 500 3.68 14.12 -12.91
C THR A 500 2.61 14.93 -13.64
N VAL A 501 1.47 14.33 -13.99
CA VAL A 501 0.28 15.04 -14.47
C VAL A 501 -0.12 16.18 -13.50
N PHE A 502 -0.03 15.98 -12.19
CA PHE A 502 -0.33 17.02 -11.19
C PHE A 502 0.64 18.20 -11.26
N LEU A 503 1.94 17.93 -11.46
CA LEU A 503 2.98 18.94 -11.68
C LEU A 503 2.71 19.73 -12.96
N VAL A 504 2.33 19.05 -14.04
CA VAL A 504 1.98 19.69 -15.32
C VAL A 504 0.74 20.58 -15.18
N PHE A 505 -0.27 20.18 -14.42
CA PHE A 505 -1.41 21.05 -14.13
C PHE A 505 -1.00 22.28 -13.33
N CYS A 506 -0.14 22.13 -12.32
CA CYS A 506 0.38 23.29 -11.59
C CYS A 506 1.10 24.25 -12.57
N PHE A 507 1.92 23.73 -13.48
CA PHE A 507 2.53 24.54 -14.55
C PHE A 507 1.48 25.26 -15.41
N LEU A 508 0.44 24.57 -15.86
CA LEU A 508 -0.65 25.15 -16.67
C LEU A 508 -1.40 26.28 -15.96
N LEU A 509 -1.58 26.17 -14.64
CA LEU A 509 -2.27 27.17 -13.84
C LEU A 509 -1.39 28.39 -13.52
N PHE A 510 -0.07 28.21 -13.35
CA PHE A 510 0.84 29.31 -13.03
C PHE A 510 1.40 30.03 -14.26
N VAL A 511 1.60 29.34 -15.40
CA VAL A 511 2.25 29.93 -16.58
C VAL A 511 1.56 31.21 -17.11
N PRO A 512 0.23 31.37 -17.11
CA PRO A 512 -0.39 32.62 -17.61
C PRO A 512 -0.03 33.85 -16.76
N HIS A 513 0.30 33.66 -15.47
CA HIS A 513 0.60 34.75 -14.53
C HIS A 513 2.02 35.33 -14.66
N VAL A 514 2.93 34.63 -15.36
CA VAL A 514 4.28 35.13 -15.64
C VAL A 514 4.39 35.84 -17.00
N LEU A 515 3.31 35.85 -17.78
CA LEU A 515 3.24 36.42 -19.13
C LEU A 515 2.69 37.86 -19.12
N PRO A 516 2.99 38.67 -20.16
CA PRO A 516 2.24 39.88 -20.45
C PRO A 516 0.84 39.54 -20.99
N ALA A 517 -0.11 40.48 -20.89
CA ALA A 517 -1.52 40.25 -21.21
C ALA A 517 -1.77 39.66 -22.61
N ASP A 518 -1.05 40.14 -23.61
CA ASP A 518 -1.18 39.73 -25.02
C ASP A 518 -0.32 38.52 -25.41
N GLY A 519 0.34 37.89 -24.43
CA GLY A 519 1.25 36.75 -24.65
C GLY A 519 2.69 37.15 -24.99
N TYR A 520 3.56 36.15 -25.11
CA TYR A 520 5.00 36.29 -25.28
C TYR A 520 5.49 35.85 -26.67
N GLN A 521 6.00 36.80 -27.46
CA GLN A 521 6.38 36.57 -28.86
C GLN A 521 7.88 36.37 -29.12
N GLU A 522 8.75 36.71 -28.17
CA GLU A 522 10.21 36.62 -28.37
C GLU A 522 10.70 35.16 -28.39
N LYS A 523 11.72 34.87 -29.22
CA LYS A 523 12.32 33.53 -29.32
C LYS A 523 13.28 33.20 -28.16
N ARG A 524 13.66 34.16 -27.33
CA ARG A 524 14.65 33.98 -26.25
C ARG A 524 14.28 32.90 -25.23
N ALA A 525 12.98 32.64 -25.02
CA ALA A 525 12.54 31.58 -24.13
C ALA A 525 12.89 30.15 -24.61
N TRP A 526 13.26 29.95 -25.89
CA TRP A 526 13.80 28.65 -26.35
C TRP A 526 15.11 28.28 -25.65
N GLY A 527 15.89 29.26 -25.19
CA GLY A 527 17.08 29.00 -24.37
C GLY A 527 16.75 28.32 -23.04
N VAL A 528 15.56 28.56 -22.48
CA VAL A 528 15.09 27.88 -21.26
C VAL A 528 14.83 26.40 -21.53
N SER A 529 14.21 26.06 -22.66
CA SER A 529 13.99 24.67 -23.07
C SER A 529 15.31 23.94 -23.34
N ALA A 530 16.29 24.61 -23.97
CA ALA A 530 17.61 24.02 -24.21
C ALA A 530 18.38 23.75 -22.90
N ALA A 531 18.34 24.69 -21.96
CA ALA A 531 18.90 24.49 -20.61
C ALA A 531 18.18 23.36 -19.87
N GLY A 532 16.84 23.32 -19.95
CA GLY A 532 16.02 22.24 -19.38
C GLY A 532 16.39 20.86 -19.94
N GLY A 533 16.60 20.75 -21.25
CA GLY A 533 17.10 19.52 -21.88
C GLY A 533 18.45 19.07 -21.35
N SER A 534 19.37 20.02 -21.11
CA SER A 534 20.68 19.72 -20.52
C SER A 534 20.56 19.22 -19.07
N ILE A 535 19.65 19.80 -18.29
CA ILE A 535 19.36 19.36 -16.91
C ILE A 535 18.75 17.96 -16.91
N VAL A 536 17.81 17.66 -17.80
CA VAL A 536 17.20 16.33 -17.90
C VAL A 536 18.27 15.29 -18.25
N LEU A 537 19.15 15.56 -19.23
CA LEU A 537 20.24 14.66 -19.58
C LEU A 537 21.20 14.42 -18.41
N LEU A 538 21.53 15.47 -17.66
CA LEU A 538 22.34 15.35 -16.45
C LEU A 538 21.65 14.47 -15.40
N LEU A 539 20.36 14.69 -15.14
CA LEU A 539 19.61 13.94 -14.13
C LEU A 539 19.40 12.47 -14.54
N VAL A 540 19.12 12.18 -15.81
CA VAL A 540 19.11 10.81 -16.35
C VAL A 540 20.47 10.15 -16.11
N THR A 541 21.57 10.85 -16.43
CA THR A 541 22.92 10.33 -16.20
C THR A 541 23.14 10.03 -14.71
N VAL A 542 22.77 10.93 -13.81
CA VAL A 542 22.86 10.70 -12.36
C VAL A 542 22.02 9.49 -11.94
N ALA A 543 20.77 9.39 -12.38
CA ALA A 543 19.88 8.27 -12.07
C ALA A 543 20.42 6.92 -12.59
N THR A 544 21.19 6.91 -13.69
CA THR A 544 21.85 5.69 -14.20
C THR A 544 23.11 5.29 -13.43
N LEU A 545 23.74 6.22 -12.69
CA LEU A 545 25.02 6.00 -12.03
C LEU A 545 24.91 5.75 -10.52
N VAL A 546 23.82 6.20 -9.89
CA VAL A 546 23.59 5.98 -8.45
C VAL A 546 23.31 4.50 -8.15
N PRO A 547 23.82 3.92 -7.04
CA PRO A 547 23.53 2.55 -6.66
C PRO A 547 22.02 2.28 -6.55
N ALA A 548 21.56 1.12 -7.04
CA ALA A 548 20.16 0.70 -6.87
C ALA A 548 19.85 0.38 -5.40
N TYR A 549 20.79 -0.30 -4.75
CA TYR A 549 20.63 -0.85 -3.40
C TYR A 549 21.74 -0.34 -2.48
N SER A 550 21.43 -0.27 -1.20
CA SER A 550 22.38 0.05 -0.14
C SER A 550 22.00 -0.69 1.14
N PRO A 551 22.85 -0.73 2.17
CA PRO A 551 22.44 -1.26 3.47
C PRO A 551 21.18 -0.58 4.03
N ASP A 552 20.97 0.71 3.77
CA ASP A 552 19.80 1.47 4.23
C ASP A 552 18.58 1.35 3.30
N ALA A 553 18.77 0.74 2.13
CA ALA A 553 17.73 0.43 1.16
C ALA A 553 18.03 -0.92 0.47
N PRO A 554 17.90 -2.03 1.21
CA PRO A 554 18.29 -3.35 0.73
C PRO A 554 17.25 -3.89 -0.26
N ARG A 555 17.69 -4.78 -1.13
CA ARG A 555 16.77 -5.57 -1.96
C ARG A 555 16.27 -6.80 -1.21
N GLY A 556 15.03 -7.19 -1.47
CA GLY A 556 14.50 -8.49 -1.07
C GLY A 556 15.07 -9.61 -1.94
N LEU A 557 15.67 -10.62 -1.32
CA LEU A 557 16.12 -11.85 -1.98
C LEU A 557 16.11 -13.00 -0.99
N SER A 558 15.10 -13.85 -1.12
CA SER A 558 15.02 -15.13 -0.41
C SER A 558 15.62 -16.25 -1.23
N ILE A 559 16.26 -17.20 -0.56
CA ILE A 559 16.83 -18.41 -1.13
C ILE A 559 16.02 -19.61 -0.64
N ILE A 560 15.73 -20.51 -1.56
CA ILE A 560 15.03 -21.77 -1.28
C ILE A 560 15.99 -22.92 -1.56
N GLN A 561 16.12 -23.87 -0.65
CA GLN A 561 16.78 -25.14 -0.90
C GLN A 561 15.71 -26.20 -1.19
N ALA A 562 15.60 -26.58 -2.46
CA ALA A 562 14.56 -27.46 -2.98
C ALA A 562 15.06 -28.86 -3.27
N ALA A 563 14.27 -29.87 -2.96
CA ALA A 563 14.49 -31.26 -3.33
C ALA A 563 13.17 -31.95 -3.71
N GLU A 564 13.24 -32.95 -4.57
CA GLU A 564 12.13 -33.89 -4.76
C GLU A 564 12.10 -34.92 -3.64
N ASN A 565 10.91 -35.40 -3.28
CA ASN A 565 10.76 -36.40 -2.23
C ASN A 565 11.53 -37.69 -2.55
N GLY A 566 12.45 -38.07 -1.67
CA GLY A 566 13.32 -39.24 -1.84
C GLY A 566 14.50 -39.05 -2.79
N SER A 567 14.75 -37.83 -3.29
CA SER A 567 15.90 -37.50 -4.14
C SER A 567 17.05 -36.90 -3.34
N ASP A 568 18.28 -37.30 -3.66
CA ASP A 568 19.51 -36.68 -3.14
C ASP A 568 19.91 -35.42 -3.95
N ASP A 569 19.23 -35.11 -5.07
CA ASP A 569 19.51 -33.95 -5.93
C ASP A 569 18.82 -32.68 -5.40
N ALA A 570 19.42 -32.06 -4.37
CA ALA A 570 18.96 -30.79 -3.82
C ALA A 570 19.57 -29.60 -4.59
N LYS A 571 18.79 -28.51 -4.70
CA LYS A 571 19.17 -27.29 -5.42
C LYS A 571 18.88 -26.05 -4.61
N PHE A 572 19.78 -25.07 -4.64
CA PHE A 572 19.46 -23.70 -4.22
C PHE A 572 18.71 -23.02 -5.35
N VAL A 573 17.67 -22.27 -5.00
CA VAL A 573 16.75 -21.60 -5.91
C VAL A 573 16.57 -20.17 -5.44
N ALA A 574 16.70 -19.21 -6.36
CA ALA A 574 16.44 -17.81 -6.09
C ALA A 574 15.53 -17.23 -7.18
N PHE A 575 14.32 -16.85 -6.78
CA PHE A 575 13.35 -16.20 -7.66
C PHE A 575 13.62 -14.70 -7.70
N THR A 576 14.36 -14.27 -8.71
CA THR A 576 14.65 -12.86 -8.95
C THR A 576 15.00 -12.64 -10.42
N ASP A 577 14.66 -11.48 -10.94
CA ASP A 577 15.13 -11.03 -12.25
C ASP A 577 16.49 -10.33 -12.18
N ASP A 578 16.85 -9.83 -10.99
CA ASP A 578 18.14 -9.20 -10.77
C ASP A 578 19.29 -10.20 -10.83
N LEU A 579 20.47 -9.69 -11.15
CA LEU A 579 21.70 -10.43 -10.96
C LEU A 579 21.94 -10.73 -9.47
N LEU A 580 22.32 -11.97 -9.17
CA LEU A 580 22.73 -12.36 -7.82
C LEU A 580 24.02 -11.65 -7.38
N PRO A 581 24.24 -11.40 -6.08
CA PRO A 581 25.44 -10.74 -5.61
C PRO A 581 26.68 -11.56 -5.96
N ALA A 582 27.75 -10.91 -6.39
CA ALA A 582 29.01 -11.57 -6.73
C ALA A 582 29.56 -12.46 -5.59
N ALA A 583 29.38 -12.02 -4.34
CA ALA A 583 29.76 -12.81 -3.17
C ALA A 583 29.01 -14.15 -3.07
N MET A 584 27.72 -14.18 -3.40
CA MET A 584 26.92 -15.41 -3.41
C MET A 584 27.29 -16.33 -4.59
N LEU A 585 27.54 -15.74 -5.77
CA LEU A 585 28.01 -16.47 -6.96
C LEU A 585 29.39 -17.11 -6.75
N ALA A 586 30.23 -16.53 -5.88
CA ALA A 586 31.51 -17.11 -5.50
C ALA A 586 31.38 -18.37 -4.61
N VAL A 587 30.24 -18.57 -3.95
CA VAL A 587 29.97 -19.75 -3.12
C VAL A 587 29.53 -20.94 -3.97
N THR A 588 28.61 -20.72 -4.91
CA THR A 588 28.10 -21.75 -5.82
C THR A 588 27.65 -21.12 -7.14
N PRO A 589 27.91 -21.76 -8.30
CA PRO A 589 27.54 -21.21 -9.60
C PRO A 589 26.04 -21.36 -9.83
N PHE A 590 25.31 -20.24 -9.78
CA PHE A 590 23.90 -20.19 -10.15
C PHE A 590 23.73 -20.02 -11.65
N GLU A 591 22.79 -20.77 -12.23
CA GLU A 591 22.40 -20.72 -13.64
C GLU A 591 20.89 -20.56 -13.76
N ARG A 592 20.40 -20.00 -14.87
CA ARG A 592 18.94 -19.93 -15.12
C ARG A 592 18.42 -21.33 -15.45
N GLY A 593 17.36 -21.75 -14.76
CA GLY A 593 16.71 -23.04 -15.00
C GLY A 593 15.37 -23.19 -14.28
N SER A 594 14.71 -24.31 -14.53
CA SER A 594 13.48 -24.70 -13.82
C SER A 594 13.77 -25.69 -12.70
N VAL A 595 12.91 -25.70 -11.68
CA VAL A 595 13.02 -26.60 -10.54
C VAL A 595 11.67 -27.28 -10.31
N ALA A 596 11.69 -28.58 -10.07
CA ALA A 596 10.49 -29.32 -9.73
C ALA A 596 9.78 -28.69 -8.53
N GLY A 597 8.45 -28.69 -8.54
CA GLY A 597 7.66 -27.98 -7.53
C GLY A 597 7.28 -26.54 -7.91
N PHE A 598 8.01 -25.93 -8.85
CA PHE A 598 7.84 -24.53 -9.24
C PHE A 598 7.61 -24.41 -10.76
N ASP A 599 6.77 -23.46 -11.17
CA ASP A 599 6.45 -23.23 -12.59
C ASP A 599 7.37 -22.18 -13.24
N ASP A 600 7.99 -21.31 -12.45
CA ASP A 600 8.74 -20.15 -12.93
C ASP A 600 10.24 -20.47 -13.11
N GLU A 601 10.89 -19.82 -14.08
CA GLU A 601 12.36 -19.86 -14.18
C GLU A 601 12.99 -19.14 -12.98
N ALA A 602 14.09 -19.70 -12.48
CA ALA A 602 14.82 -19.17 -11.35
C ALA A 602 16.34 -19.24 -11.59
N TYR A 603 17.10 -18.59 -10.73
CA TYR A 603 18.50 -18.95 -10.56
C TYR A 603 18.59 -20.22 -9.74
N VAL A 604 19.30 -21.23 -10.25
CA VAL A 604 19.41 -22.57 -9.69
C VAL A 604 20.88 -22.93 -9.56
N ALA A 605 21.27 -23.51 -8.42
CA ALA A 605 22.61 -24.05 -8.21
C ALA A 605 22.54 -25.40 -7.46
N PRO A 606 23.52 -26.30 -7.61
CA PRO A 606 23.61 -27.49 -6.77
C PRO A 606 23.66 -27.11 -5.28
N ALA A 607 22.89 -27.81 -4.46
CA ALA A 607 22.91 -27.68 -3.00
C ALA A 607 23.26 -29.04 -2.36
N PRO A 608 23.85 -29.04 -1.15
CA PRO A 608 23.95 -30.27 -0.38
C PRO A 608 22.55 -30.85 -0.12
N SER A 609 22.43 -32.18 -0.18
CA SER A 609 21.22 -32.88 0.23
C SER A 609 20.94 -32.61 1.70
N PHE A 610 19.66 -32.56 2.08
CA PHE A 610 19.24 -32.32 3.46
C PHE A 610 18.22 -33.39 3.86
N ALA A 611 18.30 -33.83 5.12
CA ALA A 611 17.38 -34.82 5.65
C ALA A 611 16.04 -34.15 6.01
N THR A 612 14.95 -34.65 5.43
CA THR A 612 13.57 -34.30 5.80
C THR A 612 12.70 -35.52 5.66
N GLU A 613 11.81 -35.75 6.63
CA GLU A 613 10.69 -36.66 6.41
C GLU A 613 9.83 -36.10 5.27
N GLY A 614 9.64 -36.92 4.23
CA GLY A 614 8.95 -36.51 3.01
C GLY A 614 7.49 -36.13 3.23
N VAL A 615 6.90 -35.43 2.26
CA VAL A 615 5.46 -35.20 2.22
C VAL A 615 4.77 -36.48 1.78
N GLU A 616 3.98 -37.10 2.66
CA GLU A 616 3.17 -38.28 2.33
C GLU A 616 1.73 -37.86 2.00
N VAL A 617 1.21 -38.38 0.89
CA VAL A 617 -0.20 -38.26 0.50
C VAL A 617 -0.77 -39.66 0.36
N ARG A 618 -1.77 -39.98 1.17
CA ARG A 618 -2.44 -41.28 1.16
C ARG A 618 -3.91 -41.09 0.77
N ILE A 619 -4.37 -41.83 -0.24
CA ILE A 619 -5.79 -41.88 -0.60
C ILE A 619 -6.52 -42.73 0.46
N GLU A 620 -7.47 -42.13 1.17
CA GLU A 620 -8.30 -42.82 2.17
C GLU A 620 -9.61 -43.33 1.57
N SER A 621 -10.21 -42.56 0.66
CA SER A 621 -11.33 -42.99 -0.15
C SER A 621 -11.32 -42.34 -1.54
N ASP A 622 -11.90 -43.05 -2.50
CA ASP A 622 -12.14 -42.61 -3.87
C ASP A 622 -13.48 -43.20 -4.31
N GLU A 623 -14.51 -42.36 -4.33
CA GLU A 623 -15.88 -42.77 -4.59
C GLU A 623 -16.49 -41.96 -5.73
N ILE A 624 -17.25 -42.62 -6.60
CA ILE A 624 -18.04 -41.94 -7.63
C ILE A 624 -19.46 -41.76 -7.10
N VAL A 625 -19.87 -40.50 -6.92
CA VAL A 625 -21.22 -40.13 -6.50
C VAL A 625 -21.87 -39.32 -7.63
N ALA A 626 -22.85 -39.93 -8.30
CA ALA A 626 -23.51 -39.38 -9.48
C ALA A 626 -22.54 -39.04 -10.64
N ASP A 627 -22.26 -37.76 -10.89
CA ASP A 627 -21.36 -37.27 -11.94
C ASP A 627 -20.03 -36.74 -11.40
N GLU A 628 -19.80 -36.90 -10.09
CA GLU A 628 -18.60 -36.44 -9.38
C GLU A 628 -17.77 -37.61 -8.87
N ARG A 629 -16.45 -37.44 -8.88
CA ARG A 629 -15.49 -38.29 -8.19
C ARG A 629 -15.05 -37.56 -6.93
N LEU A 630 -15.34 -38.15 -5.77
CA LEU A 630 -14.98 -37.64 -4.45
C LEU A 630 -13.74 -38.36 -3.95
N LEU A 631 -12.66 -37.61 -3.78
CA LEU A 631 -11.38 -38.09 -3.27
C LEU A 631 -11.18 -37.57 -1.84
N VAL A 632 -10.85 -38.45 -0.90
CA VAL A 632 -10.44 -38.09 0.45
C VAL A 632 -8.99 -38.52 0.65
N LEU A 633 -8.14 -37.54 0.97
CA LEU A 633 -6.70 -37.68 1.04
C LEU A 633 -6.22 -37.32 2.45
N LYS A 634 -5.33 -38.14 3.00
CA LYS A 634 -4.56 -37.79 4.20
C LYS A 634 -3.20 -37.26 3.78
N VAL A 635 -2.92 -36.01 4.10
CA VAL A 635 -1.62 -35.38 3.85
C VAL A 635 -0.86 -35.32 5.17
N THR A 636 0.39 -35.78 5.19
CA THR A 636 1.26 -35.77 6.37
C THR A 636 2.66 -35.28 6.00
N ALA A 637 3.15 -34.25 6.69
CA ALA A 637 4.51 -33.75 6.58
C ALA A 637 4.96 -33.21 7.96
N PRO A 638 5.51 -34.09 8.82
CA PRO A 638 5.69 -33.82 10.25
C PRO A 638 6.73 -32.72 10.56
N ASP A 639 7.66 -32.48 9.64
CA ASP A 639 8.71 -31.46 9.77
C ASP A 639 8.40 -30.15 9.03
N SER A 640 7.22 -30.03 8.42
CA SER A 640 6.84 -28.84 7.65
C SER A 640 6.22 -27.76 8.54
N ASP A 641 6.57 -26.52 8.25
CA ASP A 641 5.95 -25.31 8.79
C ASP A 641 4.82 -24.82 7.87
N ILE A 642 4.89 -25.14 6.57
CA ILE A 642 3.86 -24.83 5.58
C ILE A 642 3.67 -26.03 4.66
N ILE A 643 2.42 -26.36 4.36
CA ILE A 643 2.08 -27.31 3.31
C ILE A 643 1.26 -26.59 2.25
N THR A 644 1.75 -26.55 1.01
CA THR A 644 0.96 -26.06 -0.13
C THR A 644 0.60 -27.19 -1.05
N GLY A 645 -0.55 -27.08 -1.72
CA GLY A 645 -0.95 -28.06 -2.72
C GLY A 645 -1.66 -27.43 -3.89
N ARG A 646 -1.54 -28.09 -5.04
CA ARG A 646 -2.20 -27.70 -6.29
C ARG A 646 -2.66 -28.93 -7.05
N VAL A 647 -3.92 -28.91 -7.46
CA VAL A 647 -4.50 -29.90 -8.39
C VAL A 647 -3.98 -29.65 -9.80
N LYS A 648 -3.53 -30.70 -10.48
CA LYS A 648 -2.99 -30.68 -11.85
C LYS A 648 -3.73 -31.70 -12.75
N PRO A 649 -3.79 -31.44 -14.07
CA PRO A 649 -3.39 -30.21 -14.76
C PRO A 649 -4.35 -29.05 -14.46
N LYS A 650 -3.97 -27.81 -14.80
CA LYS A 650 -4.80 -26.60 -14.59
C LYS A 650 -6.19 -26.66 -15.24
N ALA A 651 -6.39 -27.57 -16.19
CA ALA A 651 -7.67 -27.76 -16.87
C ALA A 651 -8.71 -28.51 -16.00
N VAL A 652 -8.27 -29.24 -14.96
CA VAL A 652 -9.16 -29.96 -14.06
C VAL A 652 -10.03 -28.97 -13.29
N ILE A 653 -11.34 -29.13 -13.43
CA ILE A 653 -12.31 -28.34 -12.67
C ILE A 653 -12.54 -29.00 -11.32
N VAL A 654 -12.13 -28.31 -10.25
CA VAL A 654 -12.42 -28.70 -8.86
C VAL A 654 -13.78 -28.10 -8.47
N ASN A 655 -14.77 -28.97 -8.27
CA ASN A 655 -16.13 -28.57 -7.89
C ASN A 655 -16.16 -28.09 -6.43
N SER A 656 -15.47 -28.80 -5.54
CA SER A 656 -15.28 -28.38 -4.15
C SER A 656 -13.96 -28.91 -3.59
N MET A 657 -13.40 -28.15 -2.66
CA MET A 657 -12.23 -28.53 -1.87
C MET A 657 -12.55 -28.32 -0.39
N THR A 658 -12.22 -29.28 0.46
CA THR A 658 -12.29 -29.10 1.91
C THR A 658 -10.97 -29.44 2.57
N LEU A 659 -10.58 -28.66 3.59
CA LEU A 659 -9.39 -28.91 4.39
C LEU A 659 -9.82 -29.01 5.86
N ASN A 660 -9.61 -30.18 6.48
CA ASN A 660 -10.16 -30.54 7.80
C ASN A 660 -11.67 -30.23 7.92
N GLY A 661 -12.43 -30.46 6.85
CA GLY A 661 -13.87 -30.23 6.81
C GLY A 661 -14.30 -28.79 6.54
N ILE A 662 -13.37 -27.83 6.46
CA ILE A 662 -13.67 -26.45 6.06
C ILE A 662 -13.68 -26.39 4.53
N ALA A 663 -14.84 -26.04 3.96
CA ALA A 663 -15.04 -25.97 2.52
C ALA A 663 -14.57 -24.64 1.93
N SER A 664 -14.12 -24.68 0.68
CA SER A 664 -13.88 -23.47 -0.11
C SER A 664 -15.22 -22.80 -0.44
N ALA A 665 -15.30 -21.49 -0.28
CA ALA A 665 -16.44 -20.69 -0.70
C ALA A 665 -16.50 -20.55 -2.23
N ASP A 666 -15.35 -20.47 -2.90
CA ASP A 666 -15.29 -20.37 -4.37
C ASP A 666 -15.18 -21.74 -5.07
N ALA A 667 -16.13 -22.02 -5.97
CA ALA A 667 -16.02 -23.11 -6.93
C ALA A 667 -14.83 -22.89 -7.88
N GLY A 668 -14.06 -23.94 -8.18
CA GLY A 668 -12.84 -23.84 -8.98
C GLY A 668 -11.56 -23.54 -8.17
N THR A 669 -11.66 -23.50 -6.84
CA THR A 669 -10.48 -23.47 -5.97
C THR A 669 -9.64 -24.73 -6.20
N SER A 670 -8.44 -24.54 -6.72
CA SER A 670 -7.52 -25.63 -7.13
C SER A 670 -6.21 -25.62 -6.36
N ARG A 671 -6.05 -24.69 -5.41
CA ARG A 671 -4.85 -24.51 -4.60
C ARG A 671 -5.22 -24.36 -3.13
N PHE A 672 -4.34 -24.84 -2.27
CA PHE A 672 -4.41 -24.57 -0.84
C PHE A 672 -3.03 -24.29 -0.27
N SER A 673 -3.00 -23.61 0.87
CA SER A 673 -1.84 -23.53 1.77
C SER A 673 -2.32 -23.69 3.21
N CYS A 674 -1.69 -24.57 3.97
CA CYS A 674 -1.94 -24.79 5.38
C CYS A 674 -0.66 -24.45 6.15
N HIS A 675 -0.75 -23.54 7.13
CA HIS A 675 0.39 -22.99 7.86
C HIS A 675 0.36 -23.41 9.32
N GLY A 676 1.53 -23.65 9.89
CA GLY A 676 1.70 -23.96 11.31
C GLY A 676 1.77 -25.45 11.63
N ARG A 677 2.03 -25.74 12.90
CA ARG A 677 2.23 -27.10 13.42
C ARG A 677 0.99 -27.97 13.30
N GLN A 678 -0.21 -27.42 13.44
CA GLN A 678 -1.47 -28.16 13.27
C GLN A 678 -1.69 -28.62 11.83
N CYS A 679 -1.05 -27.97 10.87
CA CYS A 679 -1.10 -28.34 9.46
C CYS A 679 -0.14 -29.47 9.09
N ARG A 680 0.67 -30.01 10.01
CA ARG A 680 1.58 -31.14 9.74
C ARG A 680 0.85 -32.43 9.35
N SER A 681 -0.44 -32.54 9.68
CA SER A 681 -1.29 -33.61 9.19
C SER A 681 -2.74 -33.16 9.10
N PHE A 682 -3.35 -33.24 7.92
CA PHE A 682 -4.74 -32.84 7.70
C PHE A 682 -5.43 -33.74 6.67
N THR A 683 -6.76 -33.68 6.66
CA THR A 683 -7.59 -34.36 5.67
C THR A 683 -8.00 -33.37 4.59
N LEU A 684 -7.75 -33.72 3.33
CA LEU A 684 -8.13 -32.97 2.15
C LEU A 684 -9.20 -33.75 1.40
N SER A 685 -10.38 -33.16 1.19
CA SER A 685 -11.39 -33.74 0.30
C SER A 685 -11.48 -32.92 -0.98
N LEU A 686 -11.52 -33.59 -2.13
CA LEU A 686 -11.65 -32.99 -3.46
C LEU A 686 -12.86 -33.60 -4.16
N SER A 687 -13.74 -32.76 -4.69
CA SER A 687 -14.72 -33.17 -5.69
C SER A 687 -14.30 -32.67 -7.06
N VAL A 688 -14.19 -33.58 -8.03
CA VAL A 688 -13.89 -33.31 -9.44
C VAL A 688 -14.93 -34.01 -10.32
N SER A 689 -15.01 -33.65 -11.60
CA SER A 689 -15.86 -34.39 -12.54
C SER A 689 -15.37 -35.83 -12.68
N ARG A 690 -16.30 -36.80 -12.72
CA ARG A 690 -15.96 -38.23 -12.93
C ARG A 690 -15.22 -38.51 -14.25
N HIS A 691 -15.28 -37.58 -15.21
CA HIS A 691 -14.64 -37.71 -16.52
C HIS A 691 -13.17 -37.31 -16.50
N GLU A 692 -12.70 -36.65 -15.43
CA GLU A 692 -11.30 -36.30 -15.21
C GLU A 692 -10.53 -37.52 -14.70
N THR A 693 -9.77 -38.16 -15.60
CA THR A 693 -9.03 -39.40 -15.30
C THR A 693 -7.54 -39.14 -15.02
N ASP A 694 -6.99 -38.01 -15.47
CA ASP A 694 -5.60 -37.61 -15.29
C ASP A 694 -5.48 -36.51 -14.23
N VAL A 695 -5.94 -36.79 -13.00
CA VAL A 695 -5.83 -35.86 -11.87
C VAL A 695 -4.59 -36.20 -11.05
N SER A 696 -3.73 -35.23 -10.82
CA SER A 696 -2.61 -35.33 -9.88
C SER A 696 -2.64 -34.23 -8.84
N LEU A 697 -2.10 -34.51 -7.67
CA LEU A 697 -1.91 -33.54 -6.61
C LEU A 697 -0.41 -33.30 -6.41
N GLN A 698 0.04 -32.09 -6.71
CA GLN A 698 1.36 -31.64 -6.31
C GLN A 698 1.27 -31.03 -4.91
N VAL A 699 2.06 -31.55 -3.97
CA VAL A 699 2.15 -31.05 -2.59
C VAL A 699 3.60 -30.69 -2.28
N ASN A 700 3.79 -29.53 -1.66
CA ASN A 700 5.08 -29.02 -1.24
C ASN A 700 5.07 -28.81 0.27
N GLY A 701 6.02 -29.42 0.97
CA GLY A 701 6.27 -29.18 2.39
C GLY A 701 7.44 -28.23 2.56
N PHE A 702 7.21 -27.08 3.19
CA PHE A 702 8.23 -26.06 3.43
C PHE A 702 8.63 -26.03 4.89
N ARG A 703 9.89 -25.69 5.12
CA ARG A 703 10.45 -25.43 6.45
C ARG A 703 11.21 -24.12 6.43
N TYR A 704 11.05 -23.30 7.47
CA TYR A 704 11.73 -22.02 7.59
C TYR A 704 13.25 -22.20 7.76
N GLY A 705 14.01 -21.32 7.09
CA GLY A 705 15.46 -21.25 7.10
C GLY A 705 16.17 -22.25 6.18
N LEU A 706 17.36 -21.86 5.72
CA LEU A 706 18.33 -22.80 5.15
C LEU A 706 19.07 -23.46 6.31
N GLY A 707 19.13 -24.80 6.33
CA GLY A 707 19.87 -25.55 7.35
C GLY A 707 21.37 -25.25 7.36
N ASN A 708 22.15 -26.10 8.05
CA ASN A 708 23.61 -25.99 8.08
C ASN A 708 24.24 -25.99 6.67
N GLU A 709 23.56 -26.64 5.73
CA GLU A 709 23.92 -26.78 4.32
C GLU A 709 23.95 -25.43 3.59
N GLY A 710 23.09 -24.47 3.98
CA GLY A 710 23.00 -23.14 3.36
C GLY A 710 23.82 -22.06 4.04
N GLN A 711 24.48 -22.34 5.18
CA GLN A 711 25.15 -21.33 5.99
C GLN A 711 26.25 -20.57 5.25
N ARG A 712 27.03 -21.25 4.41
CA ARG A 712 28.06 -20.59 3.58
C ARG A 712 27.45 -19.58 2.61
N LEU A 713 26.27 -19.88 2.07
CA LEU A 713 25.57 -19.00 1.16
C LEU A 713 24.96 -17.80 1.90
N LEU A 714 24.41 -18.02 3.09
CA LEU A 714 23.90 -16.95 3.96
C LEU A 714 25.02 -16.00 4.42
N GLN A 715 26.19 -16.53 4.79
CA GLN A 715 27.36 -15.71 5.15
C GLN A 715 27.91 -14.87 4.00
N ALA A 716 27.68 -15.29 2.76
CA ALA A 716 28.07 -14.54 1.57
C ALA A 716 27.02 -13.52 1.11
N ARG A 717 25.84 -13.48 1.75
CA ARG A 717 24.81 -12.47 1.48
C ARG A 717 25.30 -11.11 2.00
N PRO A 718 25.42 -10.07 1.16
CA PRO A 718 25.81 -8.75 1.61
C PRO A 718 24.65 -8.04 2.33
N ASP A 719 24.98 -7.06 3.19
CA ASP A 719 23.99 -6.30 4.00
C ASP A 719 22.96 -5.50 3.18
N SER A 720 23.22 -5.27 1.89
CA SER A 720 22.28 -4.65 0.95
C SER A 720 21.23 -5.63 0.42
N VAL A 721 21.16 -6.85 0.98
CA VAL A 721 20.26 -7.93 0.57
C VAL A 721 19.66 -8.57 1.81
N LEU A 722 18.33 -8.64 1.87
CA LEU A 722 17.61 -9.25 2.98
C LEU A 722 16.63 -10.31 2.48
N PRO A 723 16.41 -11.40 3.24
CA PRO A 723 15.27 -12.27 2.99
C PRO A 723 13.98 -11.47 3.20
N ARG A 724 12.93 -11.78 2.43
CA ARG A 724 11.65 -11.05 2.48
C ARG A 724 10.44 -11.99 2.53
N SER A 725 9.39 -11.58 3.22
CA SER A 725 8.10 -12.27 3.41
C SER A 725 8.31 -13.69 3.97
N TRP A 726 8.21 -14.73 3.15
CA TRP A 726 8.44 -16.12 3.58
C TRP A 726 9.88 -16.40 4.02
N GLY A 727 10.80 -15.49 3.73
CA GLY A 727 12.20 -15.60 4.09
C GLY A 727 12.89 -16.74 3.34
N ASP A 728 14.03 -17.19 3.86
CA ASP A 728 14.71 -18.34 3.30
C ASP A 728 14.03 -19.65 3.72
N LEU A 729 13.97 -20.64 2.82
CA LEU A 729 13.18 -21.86 3.02
C LEU A 729 13.91 -23.12 2.58
N ARG A 730 13.53 -24.26 3.17
CA ARG A 730 13.71 -25.58 2.56
C ARG A 730 12.38 -26.09 2.06
N VAL A 731 12.37 -26.78 0.92
CA VAL A 731 11.13 -27.35 0.34
C VAL A 731 11.36 -28.76 -0.16
N VAL A 732 10.39 -29.63 0.13
CA VAL A 732 10.29 -30.96 -0.46
C VAL A 732 9.01 -31.05 -1.26
N SER A 733 9.14 -31.40 -2.53
CA SER A 733 8.01 -31.56 -3.45
C SER A 733 7.67 -33.03 -3.67
N ASN A 734 6.38 -33.35 -3.58
CA ASN A 734 5.84 -34.65 -3.95
C ASN A 734 4.67 -34.46 -4.93
N THR A 735 4.62 -35.25 -6.00
CA THR A 735 3.47 -35.26 -6.92
C THR A 735 2.87 -36.65 -6.93
N VAL A 736 1.60 -36.74 -6.54
CA VAL A 736 0.87 -38.01 -6.43
C VAL A 736 -0.22 -38.05 -7.50
N GLU A 737 -0.16 -39.07 -8.34
CA GLU A 737 -1.22 -39.39 -9.30
C GLU A 737 -2.43 -39.93 -8.53
N LEU A 738 -3.61 -39.32 -8.72
CA LEU A 738 -4.86 -39.72 -8.07
C LEU A 738 -5.58 -40.71 -8.99
N ARG A 739 -5.03 -41.93 -9.10
CA ARG A 739 -5.54 -43.01 -9.95
C ARG A 739 -6.26 -44.10 -9.18
#